data_AF-A0A1W6LK63-F1
#
_entry.id   AF-A0A1W6LK63-F1
#
_cell.length_a   1.000
_cell.length_b   1.000
_cell.length_c   1.000
_cell.angle_alpha   90.00
_cell.angle_beta   90.00
_cell.angle_gamma   90.00
#
_symmetry.space_group_name_H-M   'P 1'
#
loop_
_entity.id
_entity.type
_entity.pdbx_description
1 polymer ?
#
loop_
_entity_poly.entity_id
_entity_poly.type
_entity_poly.pdbx_seq_one_letter_code
_entity_poly.pdbx_strand_id
1 'polypeptide(L)'
;MGIVKDQMLYKNLLAITVIILTVLTCSVQSVQAESPTRASMSANPPSDNKIVITPFDYEGVQLLDGPLKVQFDRVKDFYLSLPNNNILYGFRKRAGMYAPGREIGGAYSNTALTFGQWLGAFARMYKVTGDPDIRNKAMYIMDEWARTIEDDGYFLNTEEKLGHPHYVYDKFVQGLVDMYEYVGCERAKRCLDKITGWAEKNLDRSNPYALPTEWYTLSENLYRAYELTGDKRYFDFAKVWEYTDYWGAFAKDNNVFELLKKIDRDNKGYHAYSHVNTFSSAAMAYKVTGKRHYLDTIVNAYKFLKNTQLFATGGYGPEEQLIVPEGLPETLLPVYNGKWDSDLVFHFETACGSWAGFKLSRYLMEFTGQAKYGDWAERLVYNGIGAQPQMNKMGMIMYGSRYHLCGAQKTLTTTWFCCQGTRPLDVTDYHNLIYYKDNKNLYVNLFVPSQVQWHGPDGTVKVIQKTQYPEDETVCFEIQPKKPESRFGLKFRIPMWAHKGVEVMINGTPTEIKTIPGEWACIKRKWHCNDTVTLKFDLSPRIEPLPGYVSPVAVMCGPAVMVKSTARWSNEFIPTKKNLRFPADWLTGRGGRIRYSFSPSMKAPVNRGSRLRSNEVFRPFYDIKPGEFYRMYFERDGQKIIPSEKLSFNGVWKSEDKLHYTEEPGSSFEGKFQGSTVVWEGLRTKEGGKAEICIDGKKVAEVDQYGYTFKGRIDQHKIPFRWSITDLGGGEHEIKVSVLSEKNPKSEATEINIRRLTVY
;
A
#
# COMPACT_ATOMS: atom_id res chain seq x y z
N MET A 1 -17.16 -75.70 -6.54
CA MET A 1 -17.03 -76.85 -5.63
C MET A 1 -16.22 -76.39 -4.43
N GLY A 2 -16.57 -76.60 -3.16
CA GLY A 2 -17.88 -76.71 -2.48
C GLY A 2 -17.78 -75.83 -1.20
N ILE A 3 -18.62 -75.80 -0.16
CA ILE A 3 -19.80 -76.55 0.33
C ILE A 3 -20.61 -75.46 1.09
N VAL A 4 -21.87 -75.08 0.82
CA VAL A 4 -23.18 -75.78 0.79
C VAL A 4 -23.89 -75.86 2.17
N LYS A 5 -25.01 -75.10 2.30
CA LYS A 5 -26.20 -75.27 3.21
C LYS A 5 -26.08 -74.86 4.70
N ASP A 6 -27.16 -74.51 5.45
CA ASP A 6 -28.58 -74.26 5.11
C ASP A 6 -29.36 -73.34 6.11
N GLN A 7 -30.55 -72.89 5.68
CA GLN A 7 -31.88 -72.71 6.33
C GLN A 7 -32.12 -72.94 7.87
N MET A 8 -33.19 -72.46 8.58
CA MET A 8 -34.31 -71.50 8.39
C MET A 8 -35.28 -71.52 9.64
N LEU A 9 -36.26 -70.58 9.76
CA LEU A 9 -37.45 -70.54 10.69
C LEU A 9 -37.21 -70.27 12.22
N TYR A 10 -38.23 -70.02 13.08
CA TYR A 10 -39.35 -69.00 13.13
C TYR A 10 -40.22 -69.21 14.41
N LYS A 11 -40.76 -68.13 15.05
CA LYS A 11 -41.88 -68.13 16.07
C LYS A 11 -41.53 -68.77 17.45
N ASN A 12 -42.22 -68.65 18.61
CA ASN A 12 -43.42 -67.95 19.17
C ASN A 12 -43.32 -68.08 20.75
N LEU A 13 -44.06 -67.44 21.70
CA LEU A 13 -44.97 -66.27 21.81
C LEU A 13 -45.37 -66.00 23.31
N LEU A 14 -45.36 -64.74 23.82
CA LEU A 14 -45.91 -64.27 25.15
C LEU A 14 -45.31 -64.91 26.45
N ALA A 15 -45.44 -64.41 27.70
CA ALA A 15 -45.74 -63.07 28.29
C ALA A 15 -45.50 -63.04 29.84
N ILE A 16 -45.34 -61.83 30.44
CA ILE A 16 -45.71 -61.42 31.84
C ILE A 16 -44.93 -62.09 33.02
N THR A 17 -44.52 -61.44 34.13
CA THR A 17 -44.28 -60.03 34.55
C THR A 17 -43.53 -60.06 35.91
N VAL A 18 -42.65 -59.09 36.22
CA VAL A 18 -42.56 -58.30 37.49
C VAL A 18 -41.33 -57.37 37.51
N ILE A 19 -41.61 -56.07 37.39
CA ILE A 19 -41.01 -54.88 38.04
C ILE A 19 -39.59 -54.96 38.64
N ILE A 20 -38.69 -54.10 38.13
CA ILE A 20 -38.04 -53.01 38.88
C ILE A 20 -37.67 -51.86 37.89
N LEU A 21 -37.56 -50.62 38.39
CA LEU A 21 -37.29 -49.39 37.62
C LEU A 21 -35.84 -49.39 37.08
N THR A 22 -35.42 -48.65 36.03
CA THR A 22 -35.88 -47.39 35.39
C THR A 22 -35.87 -47.52 33.85
N VAL A 23 -36.82 -47.03 33.02
CA VAL A 23 -37.37 -45.65 32.86
C VAL A 23 -36.31 -44.70 32.28
N LEU A 24 -36.42 -44.07 31.09
CA LEU A 24 -37.58 -43.71 30.26
C LEU A 24 -37.29 -43.83 28.72
N THR A 25 -38.22 -44.48 27.98
CA THR A 25 -38.57 -44.36 26.53
C THR A 25 -37.54 -44.10 25.41
N CYS A 26 -37.68 -44.87 24.32
CA CYS A 26 -37.26 -44.54 22.95
C CYS A 26 -38.32 -45.06 21.93
N SER A 27 -38.11 -44.83 20.62
CA SER A 27 -39.04 -45.00 19.48
C SER A 27 -40.14 -43.92 19.37
N VAL A 28 -40.66 -43.52 18.21
CA VAL A 28 -40.75 -44.18 16.87
C VAL A 28 -40.42 -43.19 15.71
N GLN A 29 -40.25 -43.71 14.47
CA GLN A 29 -40.42 -43.04 13.15
C GLN A 29 -39.25 -42.32 12.44
N SER A 30 -38.49 -43.13 11.67
CA SER A 30 -38.25 -43.01 10.20
C SER A 30 -37.79 -41.71 9.52
N VAL A 31 -36.58 -41.80 8.94
CA VAL A 31 -36.16 -41.35 7.58
C VAL A 31 -36.17 -39.83 7.28
N GLN A 32 -34.96 -39.26 7.33
CA GLN A 32 -34.42 -38.42 6.26
C GLN A 32 -32.92 -38.73 6.10
N ALA A 33 -32.34 -38.47 4.91
CA ALA A 33 -30.96 -38.87 4.60
C ALA A 33 -29.96 -37.80 5.03
N GLU A 34 -28.96 -38.17 5.83
CA GLU A 34 -27.92 -37.23 6.29
C GLU A 34 -26.76 -37.09 5.30
N SER A 35 -26.29 -35.85 5.14
CA SER A 35 -25.02 -35.53 4.50
C SER A 35 -23.83 -35.99 5.36
N PRO A 36 -22.69 -36.43 4.78
CA PRO A 36 -21.57 -36.97 5.54
C PRO A 36 -20.99 -35.96 6.54
N THR A 37 -21.03 -36.33 7.82
CA THR A 37 -20.61 -35.49 8.95
C THR A 37 -19.10 -35.29 8.98
N ARG A 38 -18.67 -34.05 9.23
CA ARG A 38 -17.26 -33.66 9.31
C ARG A 38 -16.66 -34.19 10.62
N ALA A 39 -15.70 -35.11 10.53
CA ALA A 39 -15.11 -35.75 11.71
C ALA A 39 -14.45 -34.73 12.66
N SER A 40 -14.81 -34.81 13.95
CA SER A 40 -14.32 -33.90 14.98
C SER A 40 -12.97 -34.35 15.55
N MET A 41 -11.90 -33.61 15.26
CA MET A 41 -10.66 -33.67 16.04
C MET A 41 -10.66 -32.61 17.13
N SER A 42 -10.80 -33.03 18.38
CA SER A 42 -10.77 -32.15 19.55
C SER A 42 -9.32 -31.88 19.99
N ALA A 43 -8.77 -30.75 19.58
CA ALA A 43 -7.65 -30.11 20.25
C ALA A 43 -8.11 -28.69 20.64
N ASN A 44 -8.28 -28.43 21.94
CA ASN A 44 -8.59 -27.08 22.42
C ASN A 44 -7.35 -26.19 22.23
N PRO A 45 -7.40 -25.13 21.42
CA PRO A 45 -6.29 -24.19 21.30
C PRO A 45 -6.24 -23.26 22.53
N PRO A 46 -5.07 -22.73 22.89
CA PRO A 46 -4.99 -21.63 23.86
C PRO A 46 -5.69 -20.39 23.34
N SER A 47 -6.29 -19.62 24.24
CA SER A 47 -7.14 -18.46 23.93
C SER A 47 -6.33 -17.19 23.62
N ASP A 48 -5.60 -17.19 22.50
CA ASP A 48 -4.87 -16.02 21.96
C ASP A 48 -5.26 -15.78 20.49
N ASN A 49 -6.32 -15.02 20.25
CA ASN A 49 -6.75 -14.73 18.88
C ASN A 49 -5.90 -13.62 18.26
N LYS A 50 -4.99 -14.01 17.35
CA LYS A 50 -4.02 -13.13 16.66
C LYS A 50 -4.67 -12.07 15.76
N ILE A 51 -5.96 -12.19 15.48
CA ILE A 51 -6.75 -11.31 14.61
C ILE A 51 -7.79 -10.59 15.47
N VAL A 52 -7.73 -9.26 15.48
CA VAL A 52 -8.60 -8.36 16.25
C VAL A 52 -9.88 -8.01 15.47
N ILE A 53 -9.73 -7.79 14.15
CA ILE A 53 -10.83 -7.58 13.21
C ILE A 53 -10.53 -8.36 11.92
N THR A 54 -11.57 -8.83 11.25
CA THR A 54 -11.44 -9.59 9.98
C THR A 54 -11.97 -8.77 8.81
N PRO A 55 -11.39 -8.89 7.60
CA PRO A 55 -12.00 -8.35 6.39
C PRO A 55 -13.25 -9.17 6.01
N PHE A 56 -13.95 -8.78 4.95
CA PHE A 56 -15.07 -9.57 4.43
C PHE A 56 -14.64 -10.72 3.51
N ASP A 57 -13.37 -10.76 3.11
CA ASP A 57 -12.79 -11.77 2.20
C ASP A 57 -13.58 -11.88 0.89
N TYR A 58 -13.77 -10.70 0.28
CA TYR A 58 -14.55 -10.45 -0.94
C TYR A 58 -16.04 -10.85 -0.88
N GLU A 59 -16.53 -11.45 0.22
CA GLU A 59 -17.90 -11.93 0.35
C GLU A 59 -18.89 -10.84 0.80
N GLY A 60 -20.03 -10.75 0.12
CA GLY A 60 -21.16 -9.90 0.55
C GLY A 60 -20.94 -8.38 0.42
N VAL A 61 -19.75 -7.92 0.02
CA VAL A 61 -19.45 -6.50 -0.24
C VAL A 61 -19.55 -6.20 -1.73
N GLN A 62 -20.40 -5.23 -2.09
CA GLN A 62 -20.61 -4.80 -3.47
C GLN A 62 -20.39 -3.29 -3.59
N LEU A 63 -19.64 -2.86 -4.61
CA LEU A 63 -19.58 -1.46 -5.02
C LEU A 63 -20.91 -1.07 -5.69
N LEU A 64 -21.38 0.15 -5.38
CA LEU A 64 -22.50 0.79 -6.07
C LEU A 64 -21.96 1.80 -7.10
N ASP A 65 -22.84 2.48 -7.82
CA ASP A 65 -22.43 3.39 -8.89
C ASP A 65 -21.56 4.54 -8.38
N GLY A 66 -20.38 4.67 -8.98
CA GLY A 66 -19.33 5.59 -8.58
C GLY A 66 -17.99 5.27 -9.24
N PRO A 67 -16.94 6.10 -9.05
CA PRO A 67 -15.68 5.99 -9.79
C PRO A 67 -14.99 4.64 -9.66
N LEU A 68 -14.99 4.04 -8.46
CA LEU A 68 -14.33 2.74 -8.22
C LEU A 68 -15.04 1.58 -8.93
N LYS A 69 -16.38 1.56 -8.97
CA LYS A 69 -17.15 0.58 -9.74
C LYS A 69 -16.85 0.70 -11.23
N VAL A 70 -16.87 1.93 -11.76
CA VAL A 70 -16.54 2.21 -13.17
C VAL A 70 -15.10 1.77 -13.51
N GLN A 71 -14.16 1.89 -12.57
CA GLN A 71 -12.79 1.42 -12.79
C GLN A 71 -12.68 -0.11 -12.70
N PHE A 72 -13.35 -0.75 -11.72
CA PHE A 72 -13.42 -2.20 -11.57
C PHE A 72 -14.00 -2.86 -12.81
N ASP A 73 -15.20 -2.46 -13.24
CA ASP A 73 -15.88 -3.05 -14.39
C ASP A 73 -15.04 -2.89 -15.67
N ARG A 74 -14.52 -1.69 -15.97
CA ARG A 74 -13.65 -1.47 -17.15
C ARG A 74 -12.38 -2.33 -17.15
N VAL A 75 -11.84 -2.66 -15.98
CA VAL A 75 -10.66 -3.54 -15.87
C VAL A 75 -11.07 -5.00 -16.03
N LYS A 76 -12.10 -5.45 -15.29
CA LYS A 76 -12.70 -6.79 -15.38
C LYS A 76 -13.07 -7.13 -16.83
N ASP A 77 -13.84 -6.27 -17.50
CA ASP A 77 -14.30 -6.45 -18.89
C ASP A 77 -13.11 -6.57 -19.87
N PHE A 78 -12.06 -5.76 -19.69
CA PHE A 78 -10.86 -5.82 -20.53
C PHE A 78 -10.13 -7.15 -20.35
N TYR A 79 -9.83 -7.59 -19.12
CA TYR A 79 -9.10 -8.85 -18.90
C TYR A 79 -9.95 -10.07 -19.30
N LEU A 80 -11.27 -10.00 -19.18
CA LEU A 80 -12.20 -10.99 -19.74
C LEU A 80 -12.11 -11.08 -21.27
N SER A 81 -12.02 -9.95 -21.98
CA SER A 81 -11.93 -9.90 -23.44
C SER A 81 -10.66 -10.50 -24.06
N LEU A 82 -9.59 -10.68 -23.27
CA LEU A 82 -8.32 -11.23 -23.76
C LEU A 82 -8.49 -12.66 -24.27
N PRO A 83 -8.21 -12.98 -25.56
CA PRO A 83 -8.47 -14.31 -26.11
C PRO A 83 -7.69 -15.40 -25.37
N ASN A 84 -8.38 -16.43 -24.88
CA ASN A 84 -7.76 -17.51 -24.09
C ASN A 84 -6.58 -18.18 -24.83
N ASN A 85 -6.69 -18.34 -26.16
CA ASN A 85 -5.61 -18.88 -26.98
C ASN A 85 -4.34 -18.01 -27.00
N ASN A 86 -4.45 -16.69 -26.85
CA ASN A 86 -3.30 -15.78 -26.77
C ASN A 86 -2.63 -15.87 -25.40
N ILE A 87 -3.43 -15.94 -24.33
CA ILE A 87 -2.95 -16.16 -22.95
C ILE A 87 -2.14 -17.46 -22.88
N LEU A 88 -2.64 -18.53 -23.52
CA LEU A 88 -2.06 -19.87 -23.52
C LEU A 88 -0.95 -20.10 -24.57
N TYR A 89 -0.68 -19.13 -25.45
CA TYR A 89 0.15 -19.34 -26.65
C TYR A 89 1.56 -19.83 -26.31
N GLY A 90 2.30 -19.10 -25.46
CA GLY A 90 3.69 -19.45 -25.10
C GLY A 90 3.81 -20.79 -24.39
N PHE A 91 2.92 -21.05 -23.42
CA PHE A 91 2.90 -22.31 -22.67
C PHE A 91 2.72 -23.54 -23.58
N ARG A 92 1.78 -23.46 -24.54
CA ARG A 92 1.55 -24.50 -25.54
C ARG A 92 2.72 -24.63 -26.51
N LYS A 93 3.27 -23.51 -27.00
CA LYS A 93 4.43 -23.46 -27.92
C LYS A 93 5.66 -24.17 -27.35
N ARG A 94 6.02 -23.90 -26.09
CA ARG A 94 7.14 -24.58 -25.39
C ARG A 94 6.83 -26.05 -25.12
N ALA A 95 5.60 -26.42 -24.75
CA ALA A 95 5.21 -27.81 -24.56
C ALA A 95 4.96 -28.61 -25.88
N GLY A 96 5.38 -28.09 -27.04
CA GLY A 96 5.17 -28.73 -28.35
C GLY A 96 3.70 -28.87 -28.79
N MET A 97 2.76 -28.25 -28.08
CA MET A 97 1.33 -28.38 -28.29
C MET A 97 0.80 -27.41 -29.35
N TYR A 98 -0.34 -27.75 -29.97
CA TYR A 98 -1.05 -26.87 -30.91
C TYR A 98 -1.39 -25.51 -30.28
N ALA A 99 -0.78 -24.44 -30.80
CA ALA A 99 -0.85 -23.09 -30.26
C ALA A 99 -1.55 -22.11 -31.23
N PRO A 100 -2.89 -22.16 -31.40
CA PRO A 100 -3.64 -21.32 -32.36
C PRO A 100 -3.78 -19.85 -31.96
N GLY A 101 -3.10 -19.41 -30.92
CA GLY A 101 -3.13 -18.02 -30.46
C GLY A 101 -2.15 -17.12 -31.20
N ARG A 102 -2.05 -15.89 -30.72
CA ARG A 102 -0.97 -14.95 -31.04
C ARG A 102 -0.31 -14.49 -29.76
N GLU A 103 0.95 -14.09 -29.85
CA GLU A 103 1.66 -13.49 -28.73
C GLU A 103 0.97 -12.22 -28.22
N ILE A 104 0.94 -12.07 -26.89
CA ILE A 104 0.44 -10.87 -26.21
C ILE A 104 1.48 -9.73 -26.28
N GLY A 105 2.76 -10.06 -26.39
CA GLY A 105 3.88 -9.11 -26.41
C GLY A 105 4.26 -8.60 -25.02
N GLY A 106 5.18 -7.64 -24.99
CA GLY A 106 5.76 -7.15 -23.73
C GLY A 106 6.52 -8.26 -22.97
N ALA A 107 6.69 -8.09 -21.66
CA ALA A 107 7.40 -9.09 -20.85
C ALA A 107 6.63 -10.44 -20.71
N TYR A 108 5.32 -10.44 -21.01
CA TYR A 108 4.51 -11.66 -21.02
C TYR A 108 4.97 -12.70 -22.06
N SER A 109 5.36 -12.29 -23.27
CA SER A 109 5.84 -13.23 -24.31
C SER A 109 7.00 -14.10 -23.82
N ASN A 110 7.90 -13.53 -23.00
CA ASN A 110 9.15 -14.19 -22.61
C ASN A 110 9.03 -15.00 -21.30
N THR A 111 8.08 -14.65 -20.43
CA THR A 111 8.06 -15.14 -19.03
C THR A 111 6.68 -15.46 -18.46
N ALA A 112 5.61 -15.03 -19.15
CA ALA A 112 4.22 -15.06 -18.69
C ALA A 112 4.01 -14.60 -17.22
N LEU A 113 4.85 -13.67 -16.73
CA LEU A 113 4.98 -13.32 -15.31
C LEU A 113 3.67 -12.89 -14.62
N THR A 114 2.68 -12.42 -15.39
CA THR A 114 1.37 -11.97 -14.90
C THR A 114 0.31 -13.07 -14.86
N PHE A 115 0.54 -14.25 -15.46
CA PHE A 115 -0.50 -15.29 -15.63
C PHE A 115 -1.09 -15.74 -14.30
N GLY A 116 -0.25 -16.05 -13.31
CA GLY A 116 -0.71 -16.40 -11.96
C GLY A 116 -1.47 -15.26 -11.25
N GLN A 117 -1.08 -14.01 -11.49
CA GLN A 117 -1.81 -12.85 -10.98
C GLN A 117 -3.19 -12.71 -11.63
N TRP A 118 -3.32 -13.05 -12.91
CA TRP A 118 -4.61 -13.07 -13.61
C TRP A 118 -5.52 -14.21 -13.13
N LEU A 119 -4.99 -15.40 -12.86
CA LEU A 119 -5.75 -16.47 -12.19
C LEU A 119 -6.30 -15.98 -10.83
N GLY A 120 -5.44 -15.39 -10.00
CA GLY A 120 -5.85 -14.85 -8.70
C GLY A 120 -6.87 -13.72 -8.80
N ALA A 121 -6.71 -12.83 -9.77
CA ALA A 121 -7.67 -11.76 -10.03
C ALA A 121 -9.03 -12.30 -10.49
N PHE A 122 -9.09 -13.22 -11.46
CA PHE A 122 -10.36 -13.81 -11.88
C PHE A 122 -11.03 -14.60 -10.75
N ALA A 123 -10.27 -15.33 -9.94
CA ALA A 123 -10.81 -16.05 -8.79
C ALA A 123 -11.48 -15.12 -7.76
N ARG A 124 -10.84 -14.00 -7.42
CA ARG A 124 -11.38 -12.97 -6.52
C ARG A 124 -12.56 -12.22 -7.15
N MET A 125 -12.46 -11.86 -8.43
CA MET A 125 -13.56 -11.23 -9.18
C MET A 125 -14.80 -12.12 -9.21
N TYR A 126 -14.64 -13.44 -9.37
CA TYR A 126 -15.73 -14.39 -9.24
C TYR A 126 -16.33 -14.40 -7.82
N LYS A 127 -15.52 -14.45 -6.77
CA LYS A 127 -15.99 -14.37 -5.37
C LYS A 127 -16.78 -13.09 -5.07
N VAL A 128 -16.39 -11.96 -5.66
CA VAL A 128 -17.10 -10.66 -5.58
C VAL A 128 -18.45 -10.68 -6.32
N THR A 129 -18.48 -11.22 -7.54
CA THR A 129 -19.60 -11.00 -8.49
C THR A 129 -20.57 -12.18 -8.60
N GLY A 130 -20.12 -13.40 -8.33
CA GLY A 130 -20.82 -14.64 -8.69
C GLY A 130 -20.84 -14.95 -10.19
N ASP A 131 -20.12 -14.17 -11.02
CA ASP A 131 -20.21 -14.21 -12.48
C ASP A 131 -19.65 -15.53 -13.07
N PRO A 132 -20.49 -16.34 -13.74
CA PRO A 132 -20.07 -17.64 -14.25
C PRO A 132 -19.04 -17.53 -15.38
N ASP A 133 -19.01 -16.45 -16.16
CA ASP A 133 -18.07 -16.33 -17.28
C ASP A 133 -16.66 -15.99 -16.80
N ILE A 134 -16.53 -15.25 -15.70
CA ILE A 134 -15.25 -15.08 -14.99
C ILE A 134 -14.73 -16.44 -14.54
N ARG A 135 -15.58 -17.24 -13.89
CA ARG A 135 -15.22 -18.59 -13.43
C ARG A 135 -14.85 -19.52 -14.58
N ASN A 136 -15.66 -19.55 -15.64
CA ASN A 136 -15.46 -20.41 -16.80
C ASN A 136 -14.14 -20.07 -17.51
N LYS A 137 -13.82 -18.77 -17.66
CA LYS A 137 -12.55 -18.31 -18.20
C LYS A 137 -11.37 -18.76 -17.33
N ALA A 138 -11.44 -18.51 -16.02
CA ALA A 138 -10.37 -18.84 -15.07
C ALA A 138 -10.08 -20.35 -15.03
N MET A 139 -11.13 -21.17 -14.93
CA MET A 139 -11.04 -22.63 -15.02
C MET A 139 -10.41 -23.07 -16.35
N TYR A 140 -10.92 -22.59 -17.49
CA TYR A 140 -10.40 -22.98 -18.80
C TYR A 140 -8.90 -22.68 -18.98
N ILE A 141 -8.45 -21.46 -18.65
CA ILE A 141 -7.04 -21.10 -18.84
C ILE A 141 -6.13 -21.82 -17.83
N MET A 142 -6.62 -22.11 -16.61
CA MET A 142 -5.89 -22.94 -15.65
C MET A 142 -5.82 -24.40 -16.12
N ASP A 143 -6.93 -24.99 -16.58
CA ASP A 143 -7.02 -26.39 -17.01
C ASP A 143 -6.15 -26.69 -18.24
N GLU A 144 -6.07 -25.73 -19.16
CA GLU A 144 -5.23 -25.79 -20.37
C GLU A 144 -3.75 -25.53 -20.07
N TRP A 145 -3.42 -24.53 -19.25
CA TRP A 145 -2.04 -24.36 -18.78
C TRP A 145 -1.56 -25.60 -18.02
N ALA A 146 -2.41 -26.21 -17.20
CA ALA A 146 -2.11 -27.41 -16.43
C ALA A 146 -1.89 -28.67 -17.29
N ARG A 147 -2.18 -28.63 -18.60
CA ARG A 147 -1.78 -29.68 -19.58
C ARG A 147 -0.36 -29.47 -20.11
N THR A 148 0.24 -28.31 -19.88
CA THR A 148 1.59 -27.92 -20.31
C THR A 148 2.63 -28.01 -19.17
N ILE A 149 2.32 -28.64 -18.04
CA ILE A 149 3.28 -28.78 -16.93
C ILE A 149 4.03 -30.11 -17.08
N GLU A 150 5.33 -30.03 -17.37
CA GLU A 150 6.23 -31.17 -17.58
C GLU A 150 6.22 -32.13 -16.37
N ASP A 151 6.64 -33.38 -16.56
CA ASP A 151 6.57 -34.42 -15.52
C ASP A 151 7.40 -34.14 -14.27
N ASP A 152 8.50 -33.40 -14.38
CA ASP A 152 9.28 -32.92 -13.22
C ASP A 152 8.59 -31.77 -12.45
N GLY A 153 7.58 -31.15 -13.07
CA GLY A 153 6.80 -30.01 -12.59
C GLY A 153 7.13 -28.66 -13.24
N TYR A 154 7.99 -28.60 -14.27
CA TYR A 154 8.29 -27.36 -14.99
C TYR A 154 7.05 -26.78 -15.68
N PHE A 155 6.77 -25.50 -15.46
CA PHE A 155 5.44 -24.91 -15.70
C PHE A 155 5.43 -23.58 -16.46
N LEU A 156 6.60 -23.11 -16.91
CA LEU A 156 6.81 -21.79 -17.50
C LEU A 156 6.55 -21.80 -19.03
N ASN A 157 6.49 -20.63 -19.66
CA ASN A 157 6.17 -20.49 -21.09
C ASN A 157 7.40 -20.43 -22.01
N THR A 158 8.61 -20.61 -21.46
CA THR A 158 9.91 -20.53 -22.14
C THR A 158 10.79 -21.70 -21.70
N GLU A 159 11.91 -21.93 -22.38
CA GLU A 159 12.99 -22.82 -21.93
C GLU A 159 14.20 -22.02 -21.41
N GLU A 160 14.21 -20.70 -21.64
CA GLU A 160 15.31 -19.81 -21.25
C GLU A 160 15.44 -19.68 -19.73
N LYS A 161 16.69 -19.58 -19.24
CA LYS A 161 16.97 -19.39 -17.82
C LYS A 161 16.46 -18.01 -17.35
N LEU A 162 15.32 -18.00 -16.67
CA LEU A 162 14.74 -16.79 -16.09
C LEU A 162 15.71 -16.07 -15.14
N GLY A 163 15.72 -14.74 -15.20
CA GLY A 163 16.34 -13.89 -14.17
C GLY A 163 15.54 -13.79 -12.88
N HIS A 164 14.24 -14.10 -12.92
CA HIS A 164 13.29 -13.89 -11.80
C HIS A 164 12.45 -15.14 -11.45
N PRO A 165 13.03 -16.36 -11.34
CA PRO A 165 12.24 -17.59 -11.21
C PRO A 165 11.39 -17.62 -9.93
N HIS A 166 11.92 -17.13 -8.80
CA HIS A 166 11.18 -17.04 -7.55
C HIS A 166 9.97 -16.10 -7.68
N TYR A 167 10.14 -14.87 -8.20
CA TYR A 167 9.05 -13.92 -8.42
C TYR A 167 7.88 -14.55 -9.19
N VAL A 168 8.17 -15.24 -10.30
CA VAL A 168 7.14 -15.85 -11.16
C VAL A 168 6.47 -16.99 -10.39
N TYR A 169 7.23 -17.88 -9.76
CA TYR A 169 6.69 -18.95 -8.91
C TYR A 169 5.71 -18.42 -7.86
N ASP A 170 6.04 -17.36 -7.11
CA ASP A 170 5.14 -16.75 -6.14
C ASP A 170 3.79 -16.32 -6.74
N LYS A 171 3.78 -15.73 -7.95
CA LYS A 171 2.52 -15.34 -8.60
C LYS A 171 1.70 -16.54 -9.03
N PHE A 172 2.32 -17.65 -9.42
CA PHE A 172 1.62 -18.91 -9.69
C PHE A 172 1.08 -19.54 -8.41
N VAL A 173 1.83 -19.54 -7.30
CA VAL A 173 1.32 -19.97 -5.99
C VAL A 173 0.12 -19.11 -5.58
N GLN A 174 0.22 -17.77 -5.67
CA GLN A 174 -0.90 -16.85 -5.42
C GLN A 174 -2.14 -17.26 -6.23
N GLY A 175 -2.00 -17.41 -7.55
CA GLY A 175 -3.12 -17.74 -8.44
C GLY A 175 -3.77 -19.09 -8.16
N LEU A 176 -2.99 -20.10 -7.78
CA LEU A 176 -3.50 -21.45 -7.50
C LEU A 176 -4.13 -21.56 -6.10
N VAL A 177 -3.56 -20.86 -5.12
CA VAL A 177 -4.15 -20.67 -3.79
C VAL A 177 -5.51 -19.98 -3.93
N ASP A 178 -5.57 -18.86 -4.66
CA ASP A 178 -6.80 -18.12 -4.92
C ASP A 178 -7.85 -18.97 -5.69
N MET A 179 -7.44 -19.75 -6.69
CA MET A 179 -8.35 -20.64 -7.45
C MET A 179 -8.89 -21.80 -6.60
N TYR A 180 -8.13 -22.30 -5.62
CA TYR A 180 -8.62 -23.28 -4.65
C TYR A 180 -9.60 -22.62 -3.66
N GLU A 181 -9.20 -21.49 -3.05
CA GLU A 181 -9.96 -20.77 -2.02
C GLU A 181 -11.27 -20.16 -2.51
N TYR A 182 -11.25 -19.48 -3.66
CA TYR A 182 -12.37 -18.64 -4.13
C TYR A 182 -13.22 -19.27 -5.25
N VAL A 183 -12.66 -20.22 -6.02
CA VAL A 183 -13.37 -20.91 -7.12
C VAL A 183 -13.72 -22.37 -6.76
N GLY A 184 -13.12 -22.92 -5.69
CA GLY A 184 -13.28 -24.32 -5.31
C GLY A 184 -12.56 -25.30 -6.23
N CYS A 185 -11.46 -24.88 -6.87
CA CYS A 185 -10.77 -25.69 -7.86
C CYS A 185 -9.81 -26.71 -7.22
N GLU A 186 -10.28 -27.93 -6.96
CA GLU A 186 -9.45 -29.05 -6.49
C GLU A 186 -8.28 -29.40 -7.43
N ARG A 187 -8.35 -29.05 -8.72
CA ARG A 187 -7.20 -29.23 -9.64
C ARG A 187 -6.11 -28.18 -9.42
N ALA A 188 -6.45 -26.96 -8.99
CA ALA A 188 -5.47 -25.94 -8.66
C ALA A 188 -4.52 -26.41 -7.53
N LYS A 189 -5.04 -27.12 -6.52
CA LYS A 189 -4.26 -27.76 -5.46
C LYS A 189 -3.26 -28.80 -5.99
N ARG A 190 -3.65 -29.62 -6.98
CA ARG A 190 -2.75 -30.60 -7.63
C ARG A 190 -1.69 -29.94 -8.51
N CYS A 191 -2.05 -28.84 -9.19
CA CYS A 191 -1.08 -28.04 -9.93
C CYS A 191 -0.08 -27.37 -8.99
N LEU A 192 -0.56 -26.81 -7.86
CA LEU A 192 0.25 -26.20 -6.82
C LEU A 192 1.27 -27.20 -6.27
N ASP A 193 0.82 -28.39 -5.87
CA ASP A 193 1.69 -29.50 -5.45
C ASP A 193 2.80 -29.82 -6.48
N LYS A 194 2.44 -30.00 -7.76
CA LYS A 194 3.41 -30.32 -8.83
C LYS A 194 4.44 -29.19 -9.03
N ILE A 195 4.02 -27.91 -9.08
CA ILE A 195 4.95 -26.79 -9.27
C ILE A 195 5.77 -26.48 -8.01
N THR A 196 5.24 -26.74 -6.81
CA THR A 196 6.01 -26.65 -5.56
C THR A 196 7.06 -27.75 -5.52
N GLY A 197 6.73 -29.00 -5.86
CA GLY A 197 7.70 -30.09 -5.95
C GLY A 197 8.80 -29.86 -7.00
N TRP A 198 8.56 -29.02 -8.01
CA TRP A 198 9.59 -28.50 -8.92
C TRP A 198 10.43 -27.39 -8.26
N ALA A 199 9.77 -26.40 -7.64
CA ALA A 199 10.43 -25.25 -7.02
C ALA A 199 11.32 -25.63 -5.83
N GLU A 200 10.91 -26.63 -5.04
CA GLU A 200 11.69 -27.23 -3.95
C GLU A 200 13.02 -27.81 -4.43
N LYS A 201 13.10 -28.29 -5.69
CA LYS A 201 14.33 -28.81 -6.30
C LYS A 201 15.14 -27.71 -7.00
N ASN A 202 14.47 -26.81 -7.72
CA ASN A 202 15.11 -25.96 -8.73
C ASN A 202 15.27 -24.47 -8.36
N LEU A 203 14.58 -23.96 -7.34
CA LEU A 203 14.81 -22.57 -6.89
C LEU A 203 16.13 -22.46 -6.12
N ASP A 204 16.97 -21.53 -6.57
CA ASP A 204 18.27 -21.27 -5.94
C ASP A 204 18.08 -20.74 -4.50
N ARG A 205 18.82 -21.36 -3.58
CA ARG A 205 18.84 -21.09 -2.12
C ARG A 205 20.09 -20.33 -1.69
N SER A 206 20.93 -19.88 -2.63
CA SER A 206 22.10 -19.04 -2.33
C SER A 206 21.72 -17.72 -1.64
N ASN A 207 20.42 -17.35 -1.65
CA ASN A 207 19.81 -16.20 -0.98
C ASN A 207 20.66 -14.92 -1.05
N PRO A 208 21.19 -14.54 -2.23
CA PRO A 208 21.90 -13.29 -2.34
C PRO A 208 20.90 -12.17 -2.07
N TYR A 209 21.32 -11.18 -1.29
CA TYR A 209 20.56 -9.95 -1.12
C TYR A 209 20.53 -9.10 -2.39
N ALA A 210 21.27 -9.52 -3.43
CA ALA A 210 21.26 -8.95 -4.77
C ALA A 210 19.90 -9.07 -5.45
N LEU A 211 19.50 -8.00 -6.15
CA LEU A 211 18.53 -8.10 -7.23
C LEU A 211 19.07 -9.04 -8.32
N PRO A 212 18.20 -9.82 -9.01
CA PRO A 212 16.80 -9.48 -9.27
C PRO A 212 15.75 -10.57 -8.94
N THR A 213 16.09 -11.61 -8.17
CA THR A 213 15.24 -12.82 -8.03
C THR A 213 13.98 -12.64 -7.16
N GLU A 214 14.00 -11.72 -6.20
CA GLU A 214 12.89 -11.37 -5.28
C GLU A 214 12.35 -12.51 -4.39
N TRP A 215 13.23 -13.46 -4.05
CA TRP A 215 12.95 -14.65 -3.23
C TRP A 215 12.21 -14.36 -1.91
N TYR A 216 12.46 -13.21 -1.30
CA TYR A 216 11.87 -12.77 -0.03
C TYR A 216 10.35 -12.47 -0.07
N THR A 217 9.71 -12.62 -1.24
CA THR A 217 8.25 -12.44 -1.41
C THR A 217 7.44 -13.74 -1.25
N LEU A 218 8.08 -14.91 -1.33
CA LEU A 218 7.40 -16.21 -1.48
C LEU A 218 6.64 -16.70 -0.24
N SER A 219 7.10 -16.34 0.95
CA SER A 219 6.57 -16.93 2.19
C SER A 219 5.10 -16.61 2.42
N GLU A 220 4.58 -15.47 1.93
CA GLU A 220 3.17 -15.11 2.05
C GLU A 220 2.23 -16.18 1.45
N ASN A 221 2.39 -16.47 0.16
CA ASN A 221 1.48 -17.37 -0.54
C ASN A 221 1.74 -18.84 -0.20
N LEU A 222 2.96 -19.19 0.20
CA LEU A 222 3.27 -20.50 0.79
C LEU A 222 2.63 -20.69 2.17
N TYR A 223 2.60 -19.66 3.02
CA TYR A 223 1.87 -19.72 4.29
C TYR A 223 0.35 -19.73 4.10
N ARG A 224 -0.20 -19.08 3.07
CA ARG A 224 -1.62 -19.25 2.68
C ARG A 224 -1.91 -20.68 2.21
N ALA A 225 -1.03 -21.27 1.39
CA ALA A 225 -1.14 -22.67 0.98
C ALA A 225 -1.14 -23.63 2.18
N TYR A 226 -0.30 -23.38 3.19
CA TYR A 226 -0.33 -24.13 4.45
C TYR A 226 -1.66 -24.00 5.19
N GLU A 227 -2.18 -22.78 5.42
CA GLU A 227 -3.46 -22.59 6.12
C GLU A 227 -4.65 -23.28 5.44
N LEU A 228 -4.67 -23.31 4.10
CA LEU A 228 -5.77 -23.90 3.32
C LEU A 228 -5.66 -25.43 3.12
N THR A 229 -4.48 -26.02 3.29
CA THR A 229 -4.25 -27.45 3.01
C THR A 229 -3.90 -28.28 4.23
N GLY A 230 -3.32 -27.66 5.28
CA GLY A 230 -2.70 -28.35 6.40
C GLY A 230 -1.35 -29.03 6.09
N ASP A 231 -0.88 -29.01 4.83
CA ASP A 231 0.41 -29.62 4.47
C ASP A 231 1.57 -28.75 4.99
N LYS A 232 2.21 -29.24 6.06
CA LYS A 232 3.35 -28.60 6.73
C LYS A 232 4.53 -28.36 5.78
N ARG A 233 4.66 -29.08 4.67
CA ARG A 233 5.69 -28.83 3.66
C ARG A 233 5.64 -27.40 3.12
N TYR A 234 4.45 -26.84 2.86
CA TYR A 234 4.34 -25.44 2.42
C TYR A 234 4.84 -24.47 3.50
N PHE A 235 4.60 -24.75 4.79
CA PHE A 235 5.10 -23.96 5.91
C PHE A 235 6.61 -24.09 6.12
N ASP A 236 7.18 -25.28 5.93
CA ASP A 236 8.63 -25.49 6.01
C ASP A 236 9.35 -24.89 4.79
N PHE A 237 8.75 -24.93 3.58
CA PHE A 237 9.30 -24.27 2.40
C PHE A 237 9.16 -22.74 2.47
N ALA A 238 8.06 -22.21 3.04
CA ALA A 238 7.91 -20.77 3.31
C ALA A 238 9.06 -20.21 4.16
N LYS A 239 9.52 -20.99 5.16
CA LYS A 239 10.63 -20.61 6.06
C LYS A 239 11.98 -20.47 5.37
N VAL A 240 12.20 -21.16 4.25
CA VAL A 240 13.45 -21.03 3.45
C VAL A 240 13.60 -19.61 2.89
N TRP A 241 12.49 -18.90 2.73
CA TRP A 241 12.41 -17.60 2.06
C TRP A 241 12.07 -16.43 3.01
N GLU A 242 12.16 -16.62 4.33
CA GLU A 242 12.00 -15.53 5.30
C GLU A 242 13.21 -14.58 5.27
N TYR A 243 12.97 -13.27 5.10
CA TYR A 243 14.03 -12.26 4.99
C TYR A 243 14.47 -11.77 6.38
N THR A 244 15.00 -12.70 7.18
CA THR A 244 15.30 -12.55 8.61
C THR A 244 16.15 -11.31 8.96
N ASP A 245 17.16 -10.97 8.16
CA ASP A 245 18.01 -9.80 8.42
C ASP A 245 17.25 -8.47 8.18
N TYR A 246 16.51 -8.36 7.08
CA TYR A 246 15.74 -7.16 6.72
C TYR A 246 14.57 -6.95 7.69
N TRP A 247 13.78 -7.99 7.95
CA TRP A 247 12.72 -7.97 8.97
C TRP A 247 13.31 -7.71 10.37
N GLY A 248 14.45 -8.32 10.69
CA GLY A 248 15.17 -8.16 11.95
C GLY A 248 15.74 -6.75 12.21
N ALA A 249 15.93 -5.94 11.17
CA ALA A 249 16.19 -4.50 11.35
C ALA A 249 14.93 -3.79 11.86
N PHE A 250 13.79 -3.95 11.18
CA PHE A 250 12.52 -3.31 11.58
C PHE A 250 12.00 -3.80 12.93
N ALA A 251 12.09 -5.10 13.25
CA ALA A 251 11.74 -5.64 14.55
C ALA A 251 12.52 -5.02 15.72
N LYS A 252 13.66 -4.38 15.44
CA LYS A 252 14.52 -3.68 16.40
C LYS A 252 14.50 -2.15 16.25
N ASP A 253 13.66 -1.62 15.37
CA ASP A 253 13.57 -0.20 14.99
C ASP A 253 14.91 0.38 14.45
N ASN A 254 15.77 -0.48 13.89
CA ASN A 254 17.07 -0.12 13.34
C ASN A 254 16.96 0.47 11.93
N ASN A 255 17.89 1.37 11.58
CA ASN A 255 18.02 1.88 10.21
C ASN A 255 18.43 0.75 9.24
N VAL A 256 17.49 0.32 8.39
CA VAL A 256 17.69 -0.81 7.47
C VAL A 256 18.78 -0.58 6.41
N PHE A 257 19.06 0.68 6.04
CA PHE A 257 20.13 1.00 5.08
C PHE A 257 21.54 0.71 5.62
N GLU A 258 21.70 0.48 6.94
CA GLU A 258 22.95 0.00 7.51
C GLU A 258 23.31 -1.42 7.03
N LEU A 259 22.32 -2.24 6.67
CA LEU A 259 22.57 -3.59 6.13
C LEU A 259 23.24 -3.55 4.75
N LEU A 260 22.93 -2.53 3.93
CA LEU A 260 23.56 -2.35 2.61
C LEU A 260 25.08 -2.15 2.71
N LYS A 261 25.61 -1.66 3.85
CA LYS A 261 27.07 -1.56 4.07
C LYS A 261 27.77 -2.94 4.19
N LYS A 262 27.02 -4.03 4.32
CA LYS A 262 27.52 -5.42 4.36
C LYS A 262 27.30 -6.17 3.02
N ILE A 263 26.70 -5.52 2.03
CA ILE A 263 26.27 -6.15 0.78
C ILE A 263 27.08 -5.52 -0.36
N ASP A 264 27.56 -6.34 -1.29
CA ASP A 264 28.60 -5.92 -2.25
C ASP A 264 28.12 -4.86 -3.25
N ARG A 265 29.09 -4.14 -3.82
CA ARG A 265 29.02 -2.85 -4.53
C ARG A 265 27.94 -2.73 -5.61
N ASP A 266 27.57 -3.84 -6.24
CA ASP A 266 26.67 -3.83 -7.39
C ASP A 266 25.17 -3.74 -7.02
N ASN A 267 24.81 -3.95 -5.76
CA ASN A 267 23.40 -3.97 -5.34
C ASN A 267 22.89 -2.57 -4.95
N LYS A 268 22.26 -1.86 -5.90
CA LYS A 268 22.06 -0.40 -5.87
C LYS A 268 20.96 0.12 -4.94
N GLY A 269 20.51 -0.63 -3.93
CA GLY A 269 19.45 -0.26 -2.99
C GLY A 269 18.21 -1.18 -3.04
N TYR A 270 17.23 -0.91 -2.18
CA TYR A 270 16.05 -1.78 -2.00
C TYR A 270 14.95 -1.49 -3.02
N HIS A 271 14.62 -2.47 -3.87
CA HIS A 271 13.50 -2.39 -4.82
C HIS A 271 12.16 -2.17 -4.09
N ALA A 272 11.50 -1.04 -4.35
CA ALA A 272 10.48 -0.46 -3.49
C ALA A 272 9.22 -1.31 -3.34
N TYR A 273 8.63 -1.74 -4.45
CA TYR A 273 7.44 -2.59 -4.41
C TYR A 273 7.74 -3.86 -3.61
N SER A 274 8.76 -4.62 -4.01
CA SER A 274 8.98 -5.96 -3.49
C SER A 274 9.51 -5.97 -2.05
N HIS A 275 10.27 -4.95 -1.62
CA HIS A 275 10.67 -4.77 -0.22
C HIS A 275 9.55 -4.23 0.69
N VAL A 276 8.49 -3.64 0.14
CA VAL A 276 7.26 -3.41 0.93
C VAL A 276 6.36 -4.66 0.88
N ASN A 277 6.34 -5.39 -0.24
CA ASN A 277 5.60 -6.62 -0.41
C ASN A 277 6.06 -7.73 0.56
N THR A 278 7.36 -7.83 0.89
CA THR A 278 7.87 -8.80 1.88
C THR A 278 7.31 -8.60 3.29
N PHE A 279 6.80 -7.41 3.65
CA PHE A 279 6.07 -7.25 4.91
C PHE A 279 4.73 -8.02 4.93
N SER A 280 4.19 -8.40 3.77
CA SER A 280 3.07 -9.35 3.67
C SER A 280 3.50 -10.78 3.99
N SER A 281 4.72 -11.17 3.63
CA SER A 281 5.35 -12.44 4.08
C SER A 281 5.55 -12.46 5.60
N ALA A 282 6.07 -11.37 6.19
CA ALA A 282 6.18 -11.23 7.64
C ALA A 282 4.80 -11.26 8.32
N ALA A 283 3.79 -10.58 7.76
CA ALA A 283 2.43 -10.60 8.26
C ALA A 283 1.83 -12.03 8.30
N MET A 284 2.01 -12.81 7.23
CA MET A 284 1.59 -14.22 7.24
C MET A 284 2.41 -15.08 8.21
N ALA A 285 3.72 -14.82 8.35
CA ALA A 285 4.56 -15.46 9.36
C ALA A 285 4.05 -15.18 10.80
N TYR A 286 3.57 -13.96 11.08
CA TYR A 286 2.85 -13.67 12.33
C TYR A 286 1.57 -14.49 12.46
N LYS A 287 0.71 -14.49 11.43
CA LYS A 287 -0.57 -15.21 11.42
C LYS A 287 -0.38 -16.70 11.75
N VAL A 288 0.57 -17.39 11.11
CA VAL A 288 0.79 -18.82 11.36
C VAL A 288 1.57 -19.08 12.65
N THR A 289 2.63 -18.31 12.99
CA THR A 289 3.49 -18.62 14.15
C THR A 289 3.10 -17.95 15.47
N GLY A 290 2.44 -16.79 15.43
CA GLY A 290 2.17 -15.95 16.60
C GLY A 290 3.37 -15.16 17.16
N LYS A 291 4.58 -15.31 16.59
CA LYS A 291 5.78 -14.66 17.13
C LYS A 291 5.73 -13.13 16.97
N ARG A 292 5.76 -12.40 18.09
CA ARG A 292 5.73 -10.93 18.16
C ARG A 292 6.68 -10.23 17.18
N HIS A 293 7.92 -10.73 17.06
CA HIS A 293 8.93 -10.29 16.09
C HIS A 293 8.39 -9.91 14.69
N TYR A 294 7.49 -10.71 14.11
CA TYR A 294 6.94 -10.44 12.78
C TYR A 294 5.85 -9.33 12.80
N LEU A 295 5.08 -9.22 13.89
CA LEU A 295 4.13 -8.11 14.08
C LEU A 295 4.87 -6.79 14.33
N ASP A 296 5.91 -6.83 15.16
CA ASP A 296 6.76 -5.68 15.47
C ASP A 296 7.50 -5.20 14.21
N THR A 297 7.97 -6.14 13.36
CA THR A 297 8.48 -5.87 12.00
C THR A 297 7.50 -5.02 11.19
N ILE A 298 6.26 -5.47 11.00
CA ILE A 298 5.33 -4.78 10.10
C ILE A 298 4.84 -3.43 10.66
N VAL A 299 4.72 -3.31 11.99
CA VAL A 299 4.35 -2.07 12.66
C VAL A 299 5.45 -1.01 12.50
N ASN A 300 6.71 -1.39 12.71
CA ASN A 300 7.85 -0.49 12.55
C ASN A 300 8.16 -0.19 11.07
N ALA A 301 7.91 -1.14 10.16
CA ALA A 301 7.98 -0.92 8.73
C ALA A 301 6.99 0.16 8.26
N TYR A 302 5.73 0.11 8.69
CA TYR A 302 4.75 1.17 8.38
C TYR A 302 5.16 2.52 8.97
N LYS A 303 5.66 2.55 10.22
CA LYS A 303 6.21 3.76 10.87
C LYS A 303 7.33 4.38 10.03
N PHE A 304 8.30 3.57 9.60
CA PHE A 304 9.39 4.00 8.72
C PHE A 304 8.89 4.53 7.37
N LEU A 305 8.00 3.79 6.70
CA LEU A 305 7.43 4.17 5.40
C LEU A 305 6.71 5.52 5.51
N LYS A 306 5.78 5.64 6.46
CA LYS A 306 5.00 6.86 6.72
C LYS A 306 5.89 8.07 7.02
N ASN A 307 6.94 7.87 7.81
CA ASN A 307 7.78 8.97 8.29
C ASN A 307 8.92 9.36 7.33
N THR A 308 9.19 8.57 6.27
CA THR A 308 10.36 8.82 5.40
C THR A 308 10.17 8.55 3.90
N GLN A 309 9.18 7.77 3.47
CA GLN A 309 9.04 7.28 2.08
C GLN A 309 7.75 7.70 1.37
N LEU A 310 6.65 7.94 2.10
CA LEU A 310 5.35 8.20 1.48
C LEU A 310 5.23 9.65 0.98
N PHE A 311 4.87 9.81 -0.29
CA PHE A 311 4.34 11.05 -0.85
C PHE A 311 2.87 11.26 -0.41
N ALA A 312 2.33 12.46 -0.62
CA ALA A 312 0.96 12.81 -0.23
C ALA A 312 -0.11 11.94 -0.93
N THR A 313 0.21 11.37 -2.09
CA THR A 313 -0.60 10.34 -2.78
C THR A 313 -0.71 9.01 -2.05
N GLY A 314 0.07 8.77 -0.99
CA GLY A 314 0.33 7.45 -0.44
C GLY A 314 1.29 6.60 -1.29
N GLY A 315 1.71 7.09 -2.46
CA GLY A 315 2.75 6.47 -3.28
C GLY A 315 4.14 6.63 -2.66
N TYR A 316 5.09 5.81 -3.12
CA TYR A 316 6.46 5.74 -2.59
C TYR A 316 7.37 5.05 -3.61
N GLY A 317 8.69 5.09 -3.41
CA GLY A 317 9.63 4.31 -4.22
C GLY A 317 10.01 4.95 -5.57
N PRO A 318 10.60 6.16 -5.57
CA PRO A 318 11.06 6.81 -6.79
C PRO A 318 12.17 6.02 -7.48
N GLU A 319 12.12 5.97 -8.82
CA GLU A 319 12.99 5.12 -9.66
C GLU A 319 13.10 3.68 -9.11
N GLU A 320 11.94 3.15 -8.73
CA GLU A 320 11.69 1.83 -8.14
C GLU A 320 12.43 1.54 -6.83
N GLN A 321 12.88 2.55 -6.07
CA GLN A 321 13.70 2.32 -4.88
C GLN A 321 13.21 2.99 -3.61
N LEU A 322 13.29 2.26 -2.49
CA LEU A 322 13.29 2.89 -1.17
C LEU A 322 14.57 3.71 -1.05
N ILE A 323 14.42 4.98 -0.67
CA ILE A 323 15.52 5.92 -0.56
C ILE A 323 16.00 6.00 0.89
N VAL A 324 17.27 6.35 1.06
CA VAL A 324 17.80 6.73 2.38
C VAL A 324 16.93 7.88 2.92
N PRO A 325 16.52 7.86 4.20
CA PRO A 325 15.83 8.98 4.84
C PRO A 325 16.56 10.31 4.61
N GLU A 326 15.81 11.41 4.66
CA GLU A 326 16.28 12.77 4.38
C GLU A 326 16.63 13.09 2.90
N GLY A 327 16.47 12.15 1.96
CA GLY A 327 16.67 12.39 0.52
C GLY A 327 15.42 12.58 -0.35
N LEU A 328 14.21 12.74 0.23
CA LEU A 328 12.94 12.69 -0.52
C LEU A 328 12.65 13.89 -1.45
N PRO A 329 12.87 15.17 -1.06
CA PRO A 329 12.65 16.33 -1.92
C PRO A 329 13.52 16.31 -3.18
N GLU A 330 14.75 15.83 -3.05
CA GLU A 330 15.73 15.76 -4.14
C GLU A 330 15.24 14.82 -5.26
N THR A 331 14.41 13.82 -4.94
CA THR A 331 13.77 12.95 -5.95
C THR A 331 12.70 13.66 -6.79
N LEU A 332 12.15 14.79 -6.33
CA LEU A 332 11.20 15.58 -7.12
C LEU A 332 11.88 16.36 -8.26
N LEU A 333 13.21 16.46 -8.25
CA LEU A 333 13.98 17.01 -9.36
C LEU A 333 14.03 15.98 -10.52
N PRO A 334 13.74 16.39 -11.77
CA PRO A 334 13.73 15.48 -12.93
C PRO A 334 15.15 15.21 -13.46
N VAL A 335 16.04 14.68 -12.62
CA VAL A 335 17.45 14.43 -12.96
C VAL A 335 17.72 12.93 -13.06
N TYR A 336 17.94 12.44 -14.28
CA TYR A 336 18.24 11.05 -14.59
C TYR A 336 19.60 10.93 -15.29
N ASN A 337 20.54 10.17 -14.71
CA ASN A 337 21.91 10.01 -15.22
C ASN A 337 22.59 11.36 -15.58
N GLY A 338 22.41 12.38 -14.73
CA GLY A 338 22.95 13.74 -14.93
C GLY A 338 22.23 14.60 -15.97
N LYS A 339 21.20 14.07 -16.65
CA LYS A 339 20.39 14.79 -17.65
C LYS A 339 19.05 15.20 -17.04
N TRP A 340 18.50 16.31 -17.50
CA TRP A 340 17.18 16.80 -17.07
C TRP A 340 16.08 16.20 -17.97
N ASP A 341 15.31 15.25 -17.43
CA ASP A 341 14.18 14.61 -18.12
C ASP A 341 13.05 14.28 -17.13
N SER A 342 11.87 14.85 -17.37
CA SER A 342 10.65 14.70 -16.54
C SER A 342 9.61 13.75 -17.15
N ASP A 343 9.88 13.21 -18.34
CA ASP A 343 9.03 12.22 -19.01
C ASP A 343 9.54 10.79 -18.73
N LEU A 344 10.81 10.62 -18.32
CA LEU A 344 11.36 9.33 -17.88
C LEU A 344 11.06 9.04 -16.39
N VAL A 345 11.59 9.87 -15.48
CA VAL A 345 11.58 9.64 -14.02
C VAL A 345 10.16 9.47 -13.46
N PHE A 346 10.00 8.62 -12.45
CA PHE A 346 8.75 8.45 -11.71
C PHE A 346 8.96 8.17 -10.21
N HIS A 347 7.89 8.39 -9.45
CA HIS A 347 7.91 8.46 -7.98
C HIS A 347 7.20 7.31 -7.28
N PHE A 348 6.42 6.53 -8.03
CA PHE A 348 5.61 5.43 -7.51
C PHE A 348 5.21 4.43 -8.60
N GLU A 349 5.68 3.18 -8.52
CA GLU A 349 5.21 2.06 -9.35
C GLU A 349 3.73 1.77 -9.03
N THR A 350 2.81 2.26 -9.87
CA THR A 350 1.50 2.71 -9.34
C THR A 350 0.51 1.58 -9.04
N ALA A 351 0.57 0.45 -9.75
CA ALA A 351 -0.28 -0.70 -9.42
C ALA A 351 0.37 -1.56 -8.32
N CYS A 352 1.56 -2.11 -8.56
CA CYS A 352 2.24 -2.97 -7.58
C CYS A 352 2.49 -2.31 -6.22
N GLY A 353 2.88 -1.03 -6.21
CA GLY A 353 3.01 -0.28 -4.96
C GLY A 353 1.67 -0.01 -4.26
N SER A 354 0.56 0.09 -5.00
CA SER A 354 -0.79 0.13 -4.39
C SER A 354 -1.11 -1.21 -3.74
N TRP A 355 -0.85 -2.32 -4.44
CA TRP A 355 -1.07 -3.69 -3.96
C TRP A 355 -0.32 -4.01 -2.67
N ALA A 356 0.96 -3.68 -2.60
CA ALA A 356 1.77 -3.88 -1.39
C ALA A 356 1.26 -3.01 -0.23
N GLY A 357 0.89 -1.75 -0.50
CA GLY A 357 0.29 -0.86 0.50
C GLY A 357 -1.07 -1.32 1.00
N PHE A 358 -1.95 -1.83 0.12
CA PHE A 358 -3.25 -2.39 0.47
C PHE A 358 -3.12 -3.62 1.37
N LYS A 359 -2.31 -4.61 0.99
CA LYS A 359 -2.07 -5.80 1.80
C LYS A 359 -1.49 -5.45 3.17
N LEU A 360 -0.43 -4.64 3.21
CA LEU A 360 0.21 -4.26 4.47
C LEU A 360 -0.76 -3.48 5.37
N SER A 361 -1.54 -2.55 4.82
CA SER A 361 -2.58 -1.83 5.57
C SER A 361 -3.66 -2.77 6.10
N ARG A 362 -4.10 -3.77 5.32
CA ARG A 362 -5.07 -4.78 5.75
C ARG A 362 -4.52 -5.64 6.89
N TYR A 363 -3.35 -6.27 6.73
CA TYR A 363 -2.75 -7.08 7.80
C TYR A 363 -2.50 -6.29 9.09
N LEU A 364 -2.08 -5.02 8.98
CA LEU A 364 -1.92 -4.14 10.14
C LEU A 364 -3.25 -3.82 10.82
N MET A 365 -4.33 -3.58 10.06
CA MET A 365 -5.68 -3.44 10.62
C MET A 365 -6.15 -4.74 11.28
N GLU A 366 -5.96 -5.89 10.64
CA GLU A 366 -6.37 -7.20 11.16
C GLU A 366 -5.72 -7.53 12.50
N PHE A 367 -4.39 -7.40 12.62
CA PHE A 367 -3.65 -7.83 13.81
C PHE A 367 -3.58 -6.79 14.92
N THR A 368 -3.83 -5.51 14.65
CA THR A 368 -3.79 -4.44 15.66
C THR A 368 -5.14 -3.85 16.02
N GLY A 369 -6.14 -3.97 15.14
CA GLY A 369 -7.43 -3.32 15.25
C GLY A 369 -7.40 -1.78 15.14
N GLN A 370 -6.30 -1.15 14.70
CA GLN A 370 -6.15 0.32 14.70
C GLN A 370 -6.54 0.97 13.36
N ALA A 371 -7.41 1.99 13.40
CA ALA A 371 -7.99 2.59 12.19
C ALA A 371 -6.98 3.36 11.32
N LYS A 372 -5.95 3.98 11.95
CA LYS A 372 -4.91 4.80 11.30
C LYS A 372 -4.20 4.16 10.09
N TYR A 373 -4.16 2.82 10.01
CA TYR A 373 -3.56 2.10 8.90
C TYR A 373 -4.42 2.20 7.61
N GLY A 374 -5.74 2.35 7.78
CA GLY A 374 -6.70 2.56 6.67
C GLY A 374 -6.48 3.86 5.88
N ASP A 375 -5.85 4.88 6.47
CA ASP A 375 -5.54 6.15 5.79
C ASP A 375 -4.58 5.96 4.60
N TRP A 376 -3.67 4.98 4.66
CA TRP A 376 -2.75 4.72 3.56
C TRP A 376 -3.47 4.02 2.41
N ALA A 377 -4.33 3.04 2.72
CA ALA A 377 -5.22 2.44 1.75
C ALA A 377 -6.18 3.47 1.12
N GLU A 378 -6.74 4.39 1.90
CA GLU A 378 -7.58 5.49 1.39
C GLU A 378 -6.81 6.39 0.39
N ARG A 379 -5.60 6.84 0.76
CA ARG A 379 -4.76 7.65 -0.14
C ARG A 379 -4.44 6.92 -1.44
N LEU A 380 -4.12 5.63 -1.37
CA LEU A 380 -3.84 4.78 -2.54
C LEU A 380 -5.08 4.53 -3.41
N VAL A 381 -6.25 4.34 -2.79
CA VAL A 381 -7.56 4.21 -3.49
C VAL A 381 -7.89 5.44 -4.32
N TYR A 382 -7.59 6.66 -3.84
CA TYR A 382 -7.89 7.89 -4.60
C TYR A 382 -6.74 8.39 -5.49
N ASN A 383 -5.49 8.26 -5.06
CA ASN A 383 -4.34 8.94 -5.69
C ASN A 383 -3.27 7.97 -6.23
N GLY A 384 -3.33 6.69 -5.85
CA GLY A 384 -2.52 5.62 -6.42
C GLY A 384 -3.27 4.95 -7.57
N ILE A 385 -3.73 3.72 -7.36
CA ILE A 385 -4.52 2.97 -8.35
C ILE A 385 -5.76 3.73 -8.84
N GLY A 386 -6.48 4.49 -8.00
CA GLY A 386 -7.64 5.28 -8.48
C GLY A 386 -7.28 6.38 -9.48
N ALA A 387 -6.05 6.89 -9.43
CA ALA A 387 -5.55 7.88 -10.38
C ALA A 387 -4.94 7.26 -11.66
N GLN A 388 -4.90 5.93 -11.79
CA GLN A 388 -4.50 5.27 -13.04
C GLN A 388 -5.41 5.68 -14.20
N PRO A 389 -4.84 6.15 -15.32
CA PRO A 389 -5.58 6.28 -16.57
C PRO A 389 -6.23 4.97 -17.01
N GLN A 390 -7.22 5.08 -17.90
CA GLN A 390 -7.76 3.93 -18.61
C GLN A 390 -6.65 3.26 -19.44
N MET A 391 -6.55 1.94 -19.30
CA MET A 391 -5.66 1.10 -20.10
C MET A 391 -6.12 1.11 -21.57
N ASN A 392 -5.17 1.21 -22.51
CA ASN A 392 -5.53 1.23 -23.94
C ASN A 392 -5.75 -0.20 -24.49
N LYS A 393 -6.25 -0.28 -25.74
CA LYS A 393 -6.54 -1.55 -26.44
C LYS A 393 -5.33 -2.50 -26.64
N MET A 394 -4.12 -2.08 -26.30
CA MET A 394 -2.89 -2.88 -26.40
C MET A 394 -2.38 -3.36 -25.03
N GLY A 395 -3.07 -3.04 -23.93
CA GLY A 395 -2.60 -3.33 -22.57
C GLY A 395 -1.62 -2.29 -22.00
N MET A 396 -1.51 -1.10 -22.62
CA MET A 396 -0.66 -0.04 -22.09
C MET A 396 -1.32 0.68 -20.92
N ILE A 397 -0.57 0.82 -19.83
CA ILE A 397 -0.94 1.58 -18.63
C ILE A 397 0.11 2.66 -18.34
N MET A 398 -0.22 3.59 -17.44
CA MET A 398 0.80 4.40 -16.78
C MET A 398 1.53 3.52 -15.77
N TYR A 399 2.83 3.27 -15.97
CA TYR A 399 3.59 2.43 -15.04
C TYR A 399 3.88 3.17 -13.73
N GLY A 400 4.52 4.33 -13.85
CA GLY A 400 4.88 5.20 -12.74
C GLY A 400 4.05 6.48 -12.68
N SER A 401 3.64 6.89 -11.48
CA SER A 401 3.10 8.23 -11.21
C SER A 401 4.26 9.23 -11.01
N ARG A 402 4.07 10.49 -11.41
CA ARG A 402 5.13 11.52 -11.40
C ARG A 402 4.74 12.74 -10.58
N TYR A 403 5.60 13.17 -9.67
CA TYR A 403 5.29 14.21 -8.68
C TYR A 403 6.19 15.45 -8.80
N HIS A 404 6.96 15.58 -9.89
CA HIS A 404 7.96 16.62 -10.11
C HIS A 404 7.51 18.06 -9.79
N LEU A 405 8.42 18.85 -9.21
CA LEU A 405 8.21 20.26 -8.89
C LEU A 405 8.01 21.15 -10.13
N CYS A 406 8.70 20.85 -11.24
CA CYS A 406 8.46 21.52 -12.52
C CYS A 406 7.09 21.14 -13.13
N GLY A 407 6.51 20.03 -12.70
CA GLY A 407 5.31 19.39 -13.22
C GLY A 407 5.60 18.19 -14.12
N ALA A 408 4.55 17.42 -14.42
CA ALA A 408 4.64 16.19 -15.19
C ALA A 408 3.37 15.92 -16.01
N GLN A 409 3.35 14.80 -16.74
CA GLN A 409 2.16 14.25 -17.41
C GLN A 409 1.92 12.80 -16.99
N LYS A 410 0.65 12.38 -17.03
CA LYS A 410 0.31 10.95 -17.06
C LYS A 410 0.53 10.47 -18.48
N THR A 411 1.38 9.46 -18.67
CA THR A 411 1.66 8.85 -19.97
C THR A 411 1.51 7.33 -19.85
N LEU A 412 1.08 6.67 -20.93
CA LEU A 412 1.04 5.21 -20.98
C LEU A 412 2.42 4.73 -21.47
N THR A 413 3.14 3.96 -20.66
CA THR A 413 4.59 3.75 -20.85
C THR A 413 5.01 2.30 -21.06
N THR A 414 4.28 1.32 -20.55
CA THR A 414 4.67 -0.10 -20.62
C THR A 414 3.52 -1.00 -21.09
N THR A 415 3.85 -2.17 -21.63
CA THR A 415 2.92 -3.25 -22.02
C THR A 415 3.31 -4.55 -21.31
N TRP A 416 2.36 -5.15 -20.59
CA TRP A 416 2.45 -6.53 -20.06
C TRP A 416 3.67 -6.80 -19.15
N PHE A 417 3.95 -5.88 -18.24
CA PHE A 417 4.89 -6.03 -17.10
C PHE A 417 4.11 -6.35 -15.80
N CYS A 418 4.80 -6.40 -14.66
CA CYS A 418 4.25 -6.64 -13.31
C CYS A 418 2.94 -5.87 -13.03
N CYS A 419 2.92 -4.56 -13.27
CA CYS A 419 1.73 -3.72 -13.05
C CYS A 419 0.49 -4.15 -13.89
N GLN A 420 0.64 -4.83 -15.03
CA GLN A 420 -0.48 -5.41 -15.79
C GLN A 420 -0.95 -6.77 -15.23
N GLY A 421 -0.17 -7.44 -14.37
CA GLY A 421 -0.64 -8.54 -13.54
C GLY A 421 -1.35 -8.04 -12.29
N THR A 422 -0.82 -6.96 -11.70
CA THR A 422 -1.30 -6.45 -10.41
C THR A 422 -2.58 -5.60 -10.51
N ARG A 423 -2.74 -4.77 -11.56
CA ARG A 423 -3.91 -3.90 -11.75
C ARG A 423 -5.29 -4.58 -11.56
N PRO A 424 -5.56 -5.80 -12.08
CA PRO A 424 -6.84 -6.47 -11.83
C PRO A 424 -6.98 -7.04 -10.41
N LEU A 425 -5.89 -7.28 -9.67
CA LEU A 425 -5.94 -7.55 -8.23
C LEU A 425 -6.35 -6.28 -7.45
N ASP A 426 -5.70 -5.15 -7.71
CA ASP A 426 -5.92 -3.88 -6.99
C ASP A 426 -7.40 -3.45 -6.98
N VAL A 427 -8.02 -3.39 -8.17
CA VAL A 427 -9.42 -2.92 -8.28
C VAL A 427 -10.43 -3.90 -7.70
N THR A 428 -10.06 -5.18 -7.57
CA THR A 428 -10.89 -6.19 -6.92
C THR A 428 -10.77 -6.09 -5.40
N ASP A 429 -9.59 -5.72 -4.90
CA ASP A 429 -9.34 -5.50 -3.47
C ASP A 429 -10.10 -4.31 -2.89
N TYR A 430 -10.63 -3.40 -3.72
CA TYR A 430 -11.61 -2.39 -3.30
C TYR A 430 -12.74 -3.01 -2.47
N HIS A 431 -13.27 -4.17 -2.87
CA HIS A 431 -14.32 -4.88 -2.12
C HIS A 431 -13.85 -5.41 -0.76
N ASN A 432 -12.54 -5.63 -0.59
CA ASN A 432 -11.93 -6.21 0.61
C ASN A 432 -11.27 -5.16 1.52
N LEU A 433 -11.34 -3.87 1.16
CA LEU A 433 -10.77 -2.75 1.90
C LEU A 433 -11.82 -1.86 2.59
N ILE A 434 -13.09 -1.91 2.16
CA ILE A 434 -14.15 -1.00 2.63
C ILE A 434 -14.66 -1.37 4.03
N TYR A 435 -14.91 -2.66 4.28
CA TYR A 435 -15.56 -3.14 5.51
C TYR A 435 -14.72 -4.18 6.25
N TYR A 436 -14.77 -4.15 7.57
CA TYR A 436 -14.21 -5.16 8.48
C TYR A 436 -15.26 -5.55 9.52
N LYS A 437 -15.07 -6.68 10.22
CA LYS A 437 -16.01 -7.23 11.20
C LYS A 437 -15.29 -7.88 12.38
N ASP A 438 -15.92 -7.81 13.55
CA ASP A 438 -15.67 -8.71 14.68
C ASP A 438 -17.00 -9.34 15.15
N ASN A 439 -16.95 -10.17 16.19
CA ASN A 439 -18.11 -10.91 16.71
C ASN A 439 -19.26 -10.02 17.26
N LYS A 440 -19.11 -8.69 17.29
CA LYS A 440 -20.05 -7.71 17.87
C LYS A 440 -20.19 -6.41 17.08
N ASN A 441 -19.28 -6.09 16.16
CA ASN A 441 -19.21 -4.81 15.47
C ASN A 441 -18.97 -4.95 13.96
N LEU A 442 -19.63 -4.10 13.18
CA LEU A 442 -19.31 -3.81 11.78
C LEU A 442 -18.43 -2.56 11.72
N TYR A 443 -17.36 -2.59 10.94
CA TYR A 443 -16.41 -1.49 10.78
C TYR A 443 -16.44 -0.98 9.33
N VAL A 444 -16.54 0.34 9.16
CA VAL A 444 -16.43 1.02 7.87
C VAL A 444 -15.07 1.72 7.80
N ASN A 445 -14.18 1.19 6.96
CA ASN A 445 -12.85 1.72 6.75
C ASN A 445 -12.80 2.76 5.61
N LEU A 446 -13.50 2.52 4.49
CA LEU A 446 -13.51 3.43 3.34
C LEU A 446 -14.90 4.00 3.07
N PHE A 447 -14.93 5.24 2.59
CA PHE A 447 -16.15 6.01 2.39
C PHE A 447 -16.53 6.09 0.91
N VAL A 448 -17.19 5.06 0.39
CA VAL A 448 -17.45 4.89 -1.05
C VAL A 448 -18.85 4.32 -1.33
N PRO A 449 -19.49 4.65 -2.46
CA PRO A 449 -20.76 4.03 -2.87
C PRO A 449 -20.66 2.50 -2.84
N SER A 450 -21.36 1.87 -1.89
CA SER A 450 -21.21 0.45 -1.61
C SER A 450 -22.36 -0.09 -0.76
N GLN A 451 -22.51 -1.41 -0.72
CA GLN A 451 -23.35 -2.10 0.26
C GLN A 451 -22.63 -3.34 0.78
N VAL A 452 -22.94 -3.72 2.02
CA VAL A 452 -22.44 -4.96 2.64
C VAL A 452 -23.60 -5.75 3.23
N GLN A 453 -23.61 -7.06 2.97
CA GLN A 453 -24.45 -8.02 3.69
C GLN A 453 -23.58 -8.74 4.73
N TRP A 454 -23.89 -8.55 6.00
CA TRP A 454 -23.10 -9.04 7.13
C TRP A 454 -23.97 -9.91 8.03
N HIS A 455 -23.39 -10.98 8.58
CA HIS A 455 -24.03 -11.76 9.65
C HIS A 455 -23.48 -11.30 11.00
N GLY A 456 -24.24 -10.45 11.68
CA GLY A 456 -23.93 -9.92 13.01
C GLY A 456 -24.47 -10.80 14.15
N PRO A 457 -24.36 -10.33 15.41
CA PRO A 457 -24.75 -11.10 16.60
C PRO A 457 -26.18 -11.64 16.56
N ASP A 458 -27.11 -10.80 16.11
CA ASP A 458 -28.53 -11.14 16.01
C ASP A 458 -28.93 -11.72 14.64
N GLY A 459 -27.96 -11.92 13.73
CA GLY A 459 -28.15 -12.47 12.39
C GLY A 459 -27.87 -11.47 11.27
N THR A 460 -28.44 -11.71 10.08
CA THR A 460 -28.11 -10.97 8.87
C THR A 460 -28.63 -9.52 8.89
N VAL A 461 -27.71 -8.58 8.66
CA VAL A 461 -27.96 -7.15 8.47
C VAL A 461 -27.35 -6.73 7.13
N LYS A 462 -28.08 -5.95 6.35
CA LYS A 462 -27.55 -5.23 5.20
C LYS A 462 -27.30 -3.77 5.59
N VAL A 463 -26.16 -3.21 5.17
CA VAL A 463 -25.85 -1.78 5.32
C VAL A 463 -25.51 -1.22 3.95
N ILE A 464 -26.10 -0.07 3.61
CA ILE A 464 -25.94 0.62 2.32
C ILE A 464 -25.28 1.97 2.57
N GLN A 465 -24.16 2.23 1.90
CA GLN A 465 -23.42 3.48 1.96
C GLN A 465 -23.68 4.32 0.69
N LYS A 466 -24.26 5.51 0.88
CA LYS A 466 -24.63 6.48 -0.16
C LYS A 466 -23.83 7.78 0.08
N THR A 467 -23.04 8.18 -0.92
CA THR A 467 -22.16 9.37 -0.84
C THR A 467 -21.66 9.76 -2.24
N GLN A 468 -21.10 10.97 -2.38
CA GLN A 468 -20.22 11.34 -3.51
C GLN A 468 -18.79 11.67 -3.04
N TYR A 469 -18.43 11.32 -1.79
CA TYR A 469 -17.11 11.56 -1.20
C TYR A 469 -15.96 11.02 -2.07
N PRO A 470 -14.87 11.79 -2.24
CA PRO A 470 -14.55 13.07 -1.60
C PRO A 470 -14.96 14.31 -2.41
N GLU A 471 -15.88 14.18 -3.37
CA GLU A 471 -16.45 15.33 -4.11
C GLU A 471 -17.63 15.98 -3.35
N ASP A 472 -18.18 15.28 -2.35
CA ASP A 472 -19.15 15.78 -1.37
C ASP A 472 -18.71 15.47 0.07
N GLU A 473 -19.12 16.33 1.01
CA GLU A 473 -18.78 16.25 2.45
C GLU A 473 -19.60 15.21 3.23
N THR A 474 -20.66 14.64 2.63
CA THR A 474 -21.66 13.82 3.34
C THR A 474 -21.53 12.33 3.01
N VAL A 475 -21.55 11.49 4.04
CA VAL A 475 -21.66 10.02 3.90
C VAL A 475 -22.87 9.53 4.69
N CYS A 476 -23.84 8.91 4.01
CA CYS A 476 -25.05 8.37 4.63
C CYS A 476 -25.04 6.83 4.60
N PHE A 477 -25.22 6.22 5.77
CA PHE A 477 -25.44 4.79 5.95
C PHE A 477 -26.92 4.52 6.22
N GLU A 478 -27.51 3.60 5.48
CA GLU A 478 -28.87 3.07 5.70
C GLU A 478 -28.76 1.63 6.18
N ILE A 479 -29.44 1.31 7.28
CA ILE A 479 -29.32 0.03 7.98
C ILE A 479 -30.62 -0.79 7.81
N GLN A 480 -30.46 -2.04 7.36
CA GLN A 480 -31.55 -2.94 7.00
C GLN A 480 -31.32 -4.33 7.66
N PRO A 481 -31.68 -4.51 8.93
CA PRO A 481 -31.66 -5.82 9.59
C PRO A 481 -32.75 -6.74 9.03
N LYS A 482 -32.47 -8.05 8.93
CA LYS A 482 -33.48 -9.05 8.52
C LYS A 482 -34.50 -9.37 9.63
N LYS A 483 -34.15 -9.11 10.89
CA LYS A 483 -35.05 -9.10 12.05
C LYS A 483 -35.62 -7.70 12.28
N PRO A 484 -36.74 -7.53 13.03
CA PRO A 484 -37.30 -6.21 13.34
C PRO A 484 -36.31 -5.24 14.00
N GLU A 485 -35.41 -5.78 14.83
CA GLU A 485 -34.24 -5.08 15.37
C GLU A 485 -32.99 -5.98 15.30
N SER A 486 -31.80 -5.39 15.37
CA SER A 486 -30.53 -6.10 15.57
C SER A 486 -29.53 -5.22 16.32
N ARG A 487 -28.87 -5.76 17.35
CA ARG A 487 -27.96 -5.05 18.24
C ARG A 487 -26.50 -5.27 17.82
N PHE A 488 -25.84 -4.19 17.40
CA PHE A 488 -24.41 -4.21 17.09
C PHE A 488 -23.76 -2.83 17.22
N GLY A 489 -22.43 -2.81 17.29
CA GLY A 489 -21.66 -1.58 17.13
C GLY A 489 -21.41 -1.30 15.65
N LEU A 490 -21.92 -0.17 15.13
CA LEU A 490 -21.39 0.40 13.89
C LEU A 490 -20.16 1.22 14.25
N LYS A 491 -19.03 0.92 13.62
CA LYS A 491 -17.77 1.65 13.76
C LYS A 491 -17.37 2.25 12.42
N PHE A 492 -16.72 3.40 12.45
CA PHE A 492 -16.17 4.05 11.27
C PHE A 492 -14.82 4.70 11.58
N ARG A 493 -13.88 4.61 10.64
CA ARG A 493 -12.55 5.24 10.76
C ARG A 493 -12.73 6.75 10.77
N ILE A 494 -12.10 7.43 11.71
CA ILE A 494 -11.89 8.88 11.59
C ILE A 494 -10.52 9.06 10.94
N PRO A 495 -10.41 9.59 9.71
CA PRO A 495 -9.13 9.75 9.05
C PRO A 495 -8.21 10.70 9.83
N MET A 496 -6.89 10.48 9.82
CA MET A 496 -5.95 11.37 10.54
C MET A 496 -5.93 12.80 10.01
N TRP A 497 -6.42 13.05 8.79
CA TRP A 497 -6.56 14.39 8.21
C TRP A 497 -7.81 15.14 8.70
N ALA A 498 -8.79 14.46 9.32
CA ALA A 498 -10.03 15.06 9.81
C ALA A 498 -9.83 15.74 11.18
N HIS A 499 -8.88 16.68 11.25
CA HIS A 499 -8.32 17.22 12.51
C HIS A 499 -9.36 17.86 13.44
N LYS A 500 -10.48 18.37 12.90
CA LYS A 500 -11.59 18.97 13.68
C LYS A 500 -12.61 17.93 14.19
N GLY A 501 -12.39 16.64 13.92
CA GLY A 501 -13.38 15.59 14.09
C GLY A 501 -14.28 15.44 12.86
N VAL A 502 -15.39 14.72 13.05
CA VAL A 502 -16.43 14.44 12.05
C VAL A 502 -17.79 14.63 12.74
N GLU A 503 -18.71 15.37 12.14
CA GLU A 503 -20.06 15.53 12.70
C GLU A 503 -20.86 14.24 12.44
N VAL A 504 -21.67 13.84 13.43
CA VAL A 504 -22.44 12.59 13.36
C VAL A 504 -23.91 12.88 13.64
N MET A 505 -24.77 12.47 12.73
CA MET A 505 -26.23 12.48 12.89
C MET A 505 -26.77 11.06 12.84
N ILE A 506 -27.79 10.76 13.63
CA ILE A 506 -28.52 9.49 13.58
C ILE A 506 -30.00 9.80 13.43
N ASN A 507 -30.65 9.24 12.40
CA ASN A 507 -32.03 9.57 12.01
C ASN A 507 -32.27 11.10 11.89
N GLY A 508 -31.30 11.81 11.30
CA GLY A 508 -31.33 13.26 11.14
C GLY A 508 -31.02 14.07 12.42
N THR A 509 -30.89 13.45 13.58
CA THR A 509 -30.57 14.14 14.85
C THR A 509 -29.07 14.16 15.12
N PRO A 510 -28.42 15.34 15.26
CA PRO A 510 -27.03 15.44 15.70
C PRO A 510 -26.81 14.68 17.02
N THR A 511 -25.76 13.86 17.06
CA THR A 511 -25.46 12.98 18.19
C THR A 511 -23.99 13.15 18.59
N GLU A 512 -23.73 13.42 19.87
CA GLU A 512 -22.37 13.51 20.38
C GLU A 512 -21.68 12.13 20.35
N ILE A 513 -20.77 11.94 19.40
CA ILE A 513 -19.94 10.75 19.24
C ILE A 513 -18.48 11.21 19.21
N LYS A 514 -17.62 10.56 20.01
CA LYS A 514 -16.20 10.89 20.07
C LYS A 514 -15.48 10.52 18.77
N THR A 515 -14.99 11.51 18.03
CA THR A 515 -14.36 11.34 16.71
C THR A 515 -12.87 11.72 16.72
N ILE A 516 -12.00 10.87 17.31
CA ILE A 516 -10.54 11.08 17.36
C ILE A 516 -9.88 10.70 16.02
N PRO A 517 -9.10 11.59 15.37
CA PRO A 517 -8.34 11.27 14.16
C PRO A 517 -7.38 10.08 14.32
N GLY A 518 -7.51 9.07 13.44
CA GLY A 518 -6.75 7.82 13.48
C GLY A 518 -7.40 6.68 14.29
N GLU A 519 -8.54 6.93 14.96
CA GLU A 519 -9.27 5.93 15.75
C GLU A 519 -10.59 5.49 15.07
N TRP A 520 -11.25 4.49 15.68
CA TRP A 520 -12.61 4.08 15.34
C TRP A 520 -13.62 4.81 16.22
N ALA A 521 -14.41 5.73 15.65
CA ALA A 521 -15.65 6.15 16.28
C ALA A 521 -16.63 4.96 16.33
N CYS A 522 -17.52 4.93 17.33
CA CYS A 522 -18.36 3.75 17.59
C CYS A 522 -19.76 4.12 18.10
N ILE A 523 -20.79 3.68 17.37
CA ILE A 523 -22.19 3.81 17.73
C ILE A 523 -22.74 2.41 18.07
N LYS A 524 -23.04 2.15 19.34
CA LYS A 524 -23.59 0.86 19.81
C LYS A 524 -25.08 1.00 20.09
N ARG A 525 -25.93 0.43 19.24
CA ARG A 525 -27.39 0.56 19.31
C ARG A 525 -28.09 -0.79 19.07
N LYS A 526 -29.39 -0.81 19.37
CA LYS A 526 -30.36 -1.62 18.64
C LYS A 526 -30.70 -0.84 17.37
N TRP A 527 -30.56 -1.48 16.22
CA TRP A 527 -30.84 -0.88 14.91
C TRP A 527 -32.10 -1.50 14.33
N HIS A 528 -32.96 -0.66 13.74
CA HIS A 528 -34.18 -1.04 13.04
C HIS A 528 -34.00 -0.87 11.53
N CYS A 529 -34.99 -1.33 10.75
CA CYS A 529 -34.99 -1.08 9.30
C CYS A 529 -35.18 0.41 9.00
N ASN A 530 -34.34 0.93 8.10
CA ASN A 530 -34.24 2.33 7.70
C ASN A 530 -33.72 3.28 8.81
N ASP A 531 -33.11 2.77 9.89
CA ASP A 531 -32.22 3.60 10.71
C ASP A 531 -31.09 4.14 9.83
N THR A 532 -30.76 5.42 9.98
CA THR A 532 -29.73 6.11 9.20
C THR A 532 -28.64 6.71 10.09
N VAL A 533 -27.41 6.66 9.62
CA VAL A 533 -26.26 7.37 10.21
C VAL A 533 -25.64 8.24 9.13
N THR A 534 -25.56 9.54 9.38
CA THR A 534 -24.92 10.49 8.47
C THR A 534 -23.65 11.03 9.11
N LEU A 535 -22.54 10.93 8.40
CA LEU A 535 -21.26 11.56 8.73
C LEU A 535 -21.07 12.79 7.86
N LYS A 536 -20.49 13.84 8.45
CA LYS A 536 -20.09 15.05 7.73
C LYS A 536 -18.62 15.36 7.97
N PHE A 537 -17.84 15.49 6.89
CA PHE A 537 -16.40 15.69 6.92
C PHE A 537 -16.02 17.12 6.52
N ASP A 538 -15.12 17.75 7.27
CA ASP A 538 -14.50 19.00 6.83
C ASP A 538 -13.49 18.74 5.70
N LEU A 539 -13.93 18.93 4.45
CA LEU A 539 -13.10 18.79 3.25
C LEU A 539 -12.29 20.04 2.89
N SER A 540 -12.14 21.00 3.82
CA SER A 540 -11.32 22.21 3.63
C SER A 540 -9.92 21.89 3.06
N PRO A 541 -9.40 22.70 2.11
CA PRO A 541 -8.05 22.55 1.62
C PRO A 541 -7.00 22.68 2.73
N ARG A 542 -6.06 21.74 2.79
CA ARG A 542 -4.85 21.83 3.63
C ARG A 542 -3.59 21.70 2.76
N ILE A 543 -2.46 22.20 3.28
CA ILE A 543 -1.14 21.85 2.76
C ILE A 543 -0.61 20.60 3.46
N GLU A 544 0.21 19.81 2.76
CA GLU A 544 0.84 18.62 3.33
C GLU A 544 2.29 18.50 2.81
N PRO A 545 3.32 18.65 3.66
CA PRO A 545 4.71 18.54 3.23
C PRO A 545 5.12 17.09 2.96
N LEU A 546 6.30 16.92 2.36
CA LEU A 546 7.01 15.64 2.41
C LEU A 546 7.32 15.25 3.87
N PRO A 547 7.28 13.95 4.25
CA PRO A 547 7.63 13.51 5.60
C PRO A 547 9.02 13.98 6.05
N GLY A 548 9.07 14.69 7.17
CA GLY A 548 10.31 15.28 7.72
C GLY A 548 10.65 16.69 7.24
N TYR A 549 9.80 17.34 6.44
CA TYR A 549 10.07 18.68 5.88
C TYR A 549 8.92 19.66 6.11
N VAL A 550 9.16 20.93 5.76
CA VAL A 550 8.15 22.02 5.76
C VAL A 550 7.88 22.60 4.37
N SER A 551 8.68 22.19 3.38
CA SER A 551 8.62 22.55 1.97
C SER A 551 9.44 21.53 1.18
N PRO A 552 9.04 21.10 -0.02
CA PRO A 552 7.80 21.47 -0.70
C PRO A 552 6.55 20.78 -0.13
N VAL A 553 5.39 21.32 -0.47
CA VAL A 553 4.05 20.87 -0.03
C VAL A 553 3.17 20.46 -1.21
N ALA A 554 2.34 19.45 -1.00
CA ALA A 554 1.16 19.19 -1.82
C ALA A 554 -0.06 19.92 -1.24
N VAL A 555 -1.12 20.10 -2.03
CA VAL A 555 -2.44 20.56 -1.57
C VAL A 555 -3.38 19.37 -1.49
N MET A 556 -4.19 19.29 -0.44
CA MET A 556 -5.10 18.16 -0.18
C MET A 556 -6.50 18.64 0.18
N CYS A 557 -7.54 18.02 -0.37
CA CYS A 557 -8.92 18.14 0.09
C CYS A 557 -9.41 16.76 0.54
N GLY A 558 -9.66 16.58 1.84
CA GLY A 558 -9.88 15.25 2.42
C GLY A 558 -8.75 14.27 2.05
N PRO A 559 -9.05 13.09 1.47
CA PRO A 559 -8.04 12.15 0.99
C PRO A 559 -7.46 12.48 -0.39
N ALA A 560 -8.04 13.42 -1.14
CA ALA A 560 -7.64 13.71 -2.52
C ALA A 560 -6.47 14.71 -2.59
N VAL A 561 -5.41 14.34 -3.33
CA VAL A 561 -4.33 15.25 -3.73
C VAL A 561 -4.85 16.18 -4.82
N MET A 562 -4.74 17.48 -4.60
CA MET A 562 -5.14 18.53 -5.54
C MET A 562 -3.92 19.02 -6.31
N VAL A 563 -4.03 19.06 -7.64
CA VAL A 563 -2.91 19.43 -8.54
C VAL A 563 -3.32 20.60 -9.45
N LYS A 564 -2.39 21.52 -9.72
CA LYS A 564 -2.62 22.62 -10.67
C LYS A 564 -2.52 22.05 -12.09
N SER A 565 -3.64 21.97 -12.79
CA SER A 565 -3.66 21.70 -14.23
C SER A 565 -3.15 22.94 -14.98
N THR A 566 -2.19 22.78 -15.89
CA THR A 566 -1.54 23.92 -16.58
C THR A 566 -0.91 23.50 -17.91
N ALA A 567 -0.23 24.42 -18.60
CA ALA A 567 0.54 24.12 -19.81
C ALA A 567 1.98 23.72 -19.45
N ARG A 568 2.58 22.77 -20.19
CA ARG A 568 3.97 22.27 -19.97
C ARG A 568 5.03 23.39 -19.88
N TRP A 569 4.78 24.53 -20.51
CA TRP A 569 5.69 25.67 -20.58
C TRP A 569 5.03 27.00 -20.12
N SER A 570 4.07 26.94 -19.19
CA SER A 570 3.50 28.14 -18.59
C SER A 570 4.53 28.87 -17.72
N ASN A 571 5.05 30.00 -18.22
CA ASN A 571 5.70 31.04 -17.39
C ASN A 571 4.66 31.86 -16.58
N GLU A 572 3.39 31.50 -16.69
CA GLU A 572 2.27 32.27 -16.15
C GLU A 572 1.97 31.91 -14.68
N PHE A 573 1.78 32.95 -13.89
CA PHE A 573 1.40 32.88 -12.48
C PHE A 573 -0.10 32.62 -12.37
N ILE A 574 -0.54 31.93 -11.32
CA ILE A 574 -1.97 31.63 -11.10
C ILE A 574 -2.80 32.93 -11.14
N PRO A 575 -3.76 33.08 -12.07
CA PRO A 575 -4.55 34.30 -12.19
C PRO A 575 -5.56 34.41 -11.05
N THR A 576 -5.52 35.52 -10.32
CA THR A 576 -6.39 35.85 -9.19
C THR A 576 -7.81 36.25 -9.64
N LYS A 577 -8.56 35.31 -10.23
CA LYS A 577 -9.98 35.48 -10.59
C LYS A 577 -10.89 34.79 -9.57
N LYS A 578 -11.86 35.54 -9.03
CA LYS A 578 -12.80 35.16 -7.95
C LYS A 578 -13.70 33.92 -8.19
N ASN A 579 -13.63 33.27 -9.36
CA ASN A 579 -14.60 32.24 -9.77
C ASN A 579 -13.99 30.84 -9.93
N LEU A 580 -12.79 30.59 -9.38
CA LEU A 580 -12.26 29.23 -9.20
C LEU A 580 -12.97 28.57 -8.02
N ARG A 581 -13.53 27.36 -8.20
CA ARG A 581 -14.35 26.70 -7.15
C ARG A 581 -13.56 26.13 -5.96
N PHE A 582 -12.23 26.01 -6.05
CA PHE A 582 -11.38 25.61 -4.93
C PHE A 582 -10.06 26.41 -4.93
N PRO A 583 -10.03 27.61 -4.32
CA PRO A 583 -8.80 28.24 -3.91
C PRO A 583 -8.45 27.80 -2.47
N ALA A 584 -7.26 27.24 -2.27
CA ALA A 584 -6.54 27.53 -1.03
C ALA A 584 -6.08 28.99 -1.18
N ASP A 585 -6.90 29.93 -0.70
CA ASP A 585 -6.72 31.36 -0.98
C ASP A 585 -5.44 31.88 -0.33
N TRP A 586 -4.39 31.94 -1.16
CA TRP A 586 -3.02 32.35 -0.84
C TRP A 586 -2.28 31.29 0.02
N LEU A 587 -1.03 30.93 -0.33
CA LEU A 587 -0.28 29.92 0.43
C LEU A 587 0.14 30.38 1.84
N THR A 588 0.04 31.68 2.12
CA THR A 588 0.05 32.28 3.48
C THR A 588 -0.71 33.62 3.52
N GLY A 589 -0.61 34.46 2.49
CA GLY A 589 -1.42 35.69 2.39
C GLY A 589 -0.93 36.72 1.38
N ARG A 590 -1.90 37.41 0.72
CA ARG A 590 -1.71 38.42 -0.34
C ARG A 590 -1.26 37.82 -1.69
N GLY A 591 -1.57 38.52 -2.79
CA GLY A 591 -1.58 37.94 -4.14
C GLY A 591 -0.28 38.11 -4.94
N GLY A 592 0.31 36.98 -5.35
CA GLY A 592 1.45 36.88 -6.27
C GLY A 592 2.81 36.92 -5.56
N ARG A 593 3.81 36.10 -5.93
CA ARG A 593 4.02 35.30 -7.15
C ARG A 593 4.90 34.07 -6.86
N ILE A 594 4.52 32.89 -7.38
CA ILE A 594 5.41 31.71 -7.44
C ILE A 594 6.62 32.03 -8.34
N ARG A 595 7.83 32.19 -7.76
CA ARG A 595 9.06 32.51 -8.51
C ARG A 595 10.06 31.37 -8.54
N TYR A 596 10.11 30.66 -9.67
CA TYR A 596 11.31 29.95 -10.09
C TYR A 596 12.35 30.93 -10.64
N SER A 597 13.64 30.70 -10.36
CA SER A 597 14.77 31.33 -11.05
C SER A 597 15.65 30.28 -11.71
N PHE A 598 15.81 30.33 -13.03
CA PHE A 598 16.58 29.36 -13.82
C PHE A 598 17.52 30.10 -14.78
N SER A 599 18.83 29.84 -14.70
CA SER A 599 19.87 30.27 -15.67
C SER A 599 21.27 29.76 -15.29
N PRO A 600 22.23 29.65 -16.24
CA PRO A 600 22.02 29.21 -17.62
C PRO A 600 23.18 28.34 -18.15
N SER A 601 22.93 27.09 -18.56
CA SER A 601 23.90 26.31 -19.36
C SER A 601 23.28 25.33 -20.36
N MET A 602 22.17 24.65 -20.02
CA MET A 602 21.48 23.77 -20.96
C MET A 602 20.38 24.51 -21.75
N LYS A 603 20.64 24.71 -23.05
CA LYS A 603 19.63 25.08 -24.05
C LYS A 603 18.92 23.81 -24.52
N ALA A 604 17.65 23.62 -24.16
CA ALA A 604 16.84 22.49 -24.63
C ALA A 604 15.67 22.96 -25.51
N PRO A 605 15.75 22.82 -26.85
CA PRO A 605 14.67 23.18 -27.77
C PRO A 605 13.88 21.96 -28.28
N VAL A 606 12.54 22.00 -28.18
CA VAL A 606 11.59 21.54 -29.23
C VAL A 606 10.33 22.41 -29.13
N ASN A 607 9.69 22.73 -30.26
CA ASN A 607 8.52 23.62 -30.34
C ASN A 607 7.64 23.24 -31.56
N ARG A 608 6.45 23.88 -31.66
CA ARG A 608 5.53 24.00 -32.83
C ARG A 608 4.48 22.89 -32.98
N GLY A 609 3.28 23.13 -32.41
CA GLY A 609 2.09 22.27 -32.59
C GLY A 609 0.98 22.54 -31.55
N SER A 610 0.32 23.69 -31.61
CA SER A 610 -0.57 24.16 -30.54
C SER A 610 -2.00 23.56 -30.57
N ARG A 611 -2.34 22.78 -29.53
CA ARG A 611 -3.71 22.62 -29.01
C ARG A 611 -3.73 22.51 -27.48
N LEU A 612 -3.30 23.59 -26.81
CA LEU A 612 -3.38 23.70 -25.35
C LEU A 612 -4.84 23.74 -24.89
N ARG A 613 -5.28 22.69 -24.20
CA ARG A 613 -6.51 22.68 -23.38
C ARG A 613 -6.12 22.76 -21.92
N SER A 614 -5.88 23.98 -21.42
CA SER A 614 -5.55 24.22 -20.02
C SER A 614 -6.30 25.45 -19.50
N ASN A 615 -7.41 25.21 -18.80
CA ASN A 615 -7.89 26.16 -17.81
C ASN A 615 -7.00 26.00 -16.57
N GLU A 616 -6.44 27.09 -16.04
CA GLU A 616 -5.57 27.02 -14.86
C GLU A 616 -6.40 26.80 -13.59
N VAL A 617 -6.61 25.53 -13.25
CA VAL A 617 -7.54 25.09 -12.20
C VAL A 617 -6.88 24.02 -11.33
N PHE A 618 -7.06 24.12 -10.02
CA PHE A 618 -6.78 23.03 -9.08
C PHE A 618 -7.91 22.00 -9.16
N ARG A 619 -7.55 20.74 -9.39
CA ARG A 619 -8.48 19.60 -9.42
C ARG A 619 -7.82 18.35 -8.83
N PRO A 620 -8.60 17.33 -8.43
CA PRO A 620 -8.05 16.10 -7.89
C PRO A 620 -7.11 15.40 -8.89
N PHE A 621 -6.05 14.77 -8.38
CA PHE A 621 -5.07 14.06 -9.21
C PHE A 621 -5.71 12.95 -10.06
N TYR A 622 -6.81 12.36 -9.61
CA TYR A 622 -7.52 11.31 -10.38
C TYR A 622 -8.19 11.82 -11.66
N ASP A 623 -8.70 13.06 -11.75
CA ASP A 623 -9.31 13.60 -12.99
C ASP A 623 -8.27 13.99 -14.06
N ILE A 624 -6.98 14.09 -13.72
CA ILE A 624 -5.93 14.34 -14.72
C ILE A 624 -5.90 13.21 -15.76
N LYS A 625 -6.11 13.56 -17.03
CA LYS A 625 -6.13 12.63 -18.17
C LYS A 625 -4.74 12.49 -18.80
N PRO A 626 -4.48 11.42 -19.57
CA PRO A 626 -3.23 11.27 -20.31
C PRO A 626 -2.88 12.49 -21.16
N GLY A 627 -1.62 12.93 -21.10
CA GLY A 627 -1.12 14.09 -21.84
C GLY A 627 -1.54 15.46 -21.28
N GLU A 628 -2.39 15.52 -20.24
CA GLU A 628 -2.61 16.77 -19.50
C GLU A 628 -1.43 17.02 -18.55
N PHE A 629 -0.91 18.25 -18.51
CA PHE A 629 0.23 18.63 -17.68
C PHE A 629 -0.23 19.21 -16.34
N TYR A 630 0.44 18.83 -15.25
CA TYR A 630 0.06 19.20 -13.88
C TYR A 630 1.29 19.46 -13.00
N ARG A 631 1.11 20.27 -11.96
CA ARG A 631 2.05 20.37 -10.81
C ARG A 631 1.36 19.88 -9.54
N MET A 632 2.05 19.02 -8.79
CA MET A 632 1.54 18.41 -7.55
C MET A 632 2.20 18.99 -6.30
N TYR A 633 3.52 19.13 -6.31
CA TYR A 633 4.28 19.77 -5.24
C TYR A 633 4.60 21.22 -5.59
N PHE A 634 4.60 22.06 -4.56
CA PHE A 634 4.83 23.50 -4.63
C PHE A 634 5.77 23.92 -3.48
N GLU A 635 6.61 24.92 -3.70
CA GLU A 635 7.40 25.51 -2.61
C GLU A 635 6.48 26.35 -1.69
N ARG A 636 6.70 26.28 -0.37
CA ARG A 636 5.96 27.09 0.61
C ARG A 636 6.34 28.57 0.45
N ASP A 637 5.33 29.45 0.35
CA ASP A 637 5.53 30.90 0.22
C ASP A 637 5.86 31.57 1.57
N GLY A 638 6.37 32.80 1.53
CA GLY A 638 6.76 33.59 2.71
C GLY A 638 8.17 33.30 3.23
N GLN A 639 8.95 32.43 2.57
CA GLN A 639 10.30 32.04 2.98
C GLN A 639 11.23 33.25 3.15
N LYS A 640 11.80 33.41 4.34
CA LYS A 640 12.93 34.32 4.60
C LYS A 640 14.18 33.47 4.83
N ILE A 641 15.28 33.86 4.19
CA ILE A 641 16.60 33.23 4.40
C ILE A 641 17.41 34.13 5.33
N ILE A 642 17.89 33.54 6.43
CA ILE A 642 18.95 34.11 7.27
C ILE A 642 20.23 33.36 6.88
N PRO A 643 21.08 33.92 6.02
CA PRO A 643 22.29 33.23 5.55
C PRO A 643 23.29 33.13 6.72
N SER A 644 24.18 32.13 6.71
CA SER A 644 25.03 31.83 7.88
C SER A 644 25.92 33.01 8.30
N GLU A 645 26.30 33.88 7.37
CA GLU A 645 27.02 35.15 7.61
C GLU A 645 26.27 36.17 8.51
N LYS A 646 25.01 35.91 8.88
CA LYS A 646 24.20 36.75 9.79
C LYS A 646 23.89 36.11 11.14
N LEU A 647 24.49 34.96 11.44
CA LEU A 647 24.33 34.27 12.72
C LEU A 647 25.43 34.68 13.70
N SER A 648 25.13 34.61 15.00
CA SER A 648 26.13 34.75 16.05
C SER A 648 26.82 33.41 16.28
N PHE A 649 28.14 33.41 16.40
CA PHE A 649 28.94 32.20 16.60
C PHE A 649 29.77 32.31 17.87
N ASN A 650 29.88 31.20 18.60
CA ASN A 650 30.68 31.05 19.81
C ASN A 650 31.54 29.78 19.69
N GLY A 651 32.76 29.79 20.21
CA GLY A 651 33.81 28.83 19.88
C GLY A 651 34.52 29.14 18.55
N VAL A 652 35.35 28.22 18.06
CA VAL A 652 36.17 28.42 16.86
C VAL A 652 35.42 27.91 15.63
N TRP A 653 35.05 28.80 14.70
CA TRP A 653 34.35 28.45 13.47
C TRP A 653 35.17 28.77 12.22
N LYS A 654 35.18 27.84 11.26
CA LYS A 654 35.74 27.96 9.91
C LYS A 654 34.61 28.34 8.93
N SER A 655 34.95 28.85 7.75
CA SER A 655 33.95 29.25 6.73
C SER A 655 34.47 29.02 5.31
N GLU A 656 33.70 28.32 4.48
CA GLU A 656 34.00 28.03 3.06
C GLU A 656 32.69 27.95 2.26
N ASP A 657 32.61 28.49 1.04
CA ASP A 657 31.43 28.36 0.16
C ASP A 657 30.06 28.81 0.77
N LYS A 658 30.11 29.67 1.81
CA LYS A 658 28.98 30.08 2.69
C LYS A 658 28.45 28.98 3.61
N LEU A 659 29.26 27.98 3.87
CA LEU A 659 29.10 26.98 4.92
C LEU A 659 30.03 27.35 6.07
N HIS A 660 29.47 27.67 7.23
CA HIS A 660 30.23 27.78 8.48
C HIS A 660 30.29 26.42 9.15
N TYR A 661 31.44 26.01 9.67
CA TYR A 661 31.62 24.70 10.30
C TYR A 661 32.63 24.71 11.44
N THR A 662 32.48 23.79 12.39
CA THR A 662 33.43 23.54 13.48
C THR A 662 33.39 22.08 13.92
N GLU A 663 34.49 21.58 14.47
CA GLU A 663 34.60 20.25 15.08
C GLU A 663 34.64 20.33 16.62
N GLU A 664 34.78 21.54 17.18
CA GLU A 664 35.09 21.79 18.60
C GLU A 664 33.84 21.69 19.49
N PRO A 665 33.71 20.67 20.38
CA PRO A 665 32.55 20.52 21.26
C PRO A 665 32.36 21.72 22.20
N GLY A 666 31.10 22.08 22.47
CA GLY A 666 30.75 23.28 23.23
C GLY A 666 30.71 24.57 22.40
N SER A 667 31.26 24.56 21.18
CA SER A 667 30.99 25.62 20.19
C SER A 667 29.49 25.69 19.87
N SER A 668 28.99 26.86 19.51
CA SER A 668 27.57 27.05 19.19
C SER A 668 27.33 28.14 18.15
N PHE A 669 26.16 28.09 17.50
CA PHE A 669 25.62 29.21 16.73
C PHE A 669 24.23 29.59 17.25
N GLU A 670 23.89 30.87 17.10
CA GLU A 670 22.66 31.50 17.59
C GLU A 670 22.05 32.39 16.49
N GLY A 671 20.72 32.43 16.41
CA GLY A 671 20.01 33.23 15.42
C GLY A 671 18.58 33.57 15.82
N LYS A 672 18.23 34.85 15.77
CA LYS A 672 16.86 35.34 15.98
C LYS A 672 16.07 35.37 14.68
N PHE A 673 14.78 35.05 14.75
CA PHE A 673 13.88 35.05 13.60
C PHE A 673 12.44 35.43 13.96
N GLN A 674 11.72 36.04 13.02
CA GLN A 674 10.28 36.30 13.12
C GLN A 674 9.53 35.32 12.22
N GLY A 675 8.72 34.45 12.81
CA GLY A 675 7.93 33.44 12.10
C GLY A 675 7.23 32.45 13.05
N SER A 676 6.99 31.26 12.52
CA SER A 676 6.33 30.09 13.15
C SER A 676 7.05 28.77 12.88
N THR A 677 8.05 28.81 12.00
CA THR A 677 8.82 27.66 11.51
C THR A 677 10.27 28.10 11.32
N VAL A 678 11.22 27.27 11.75
CA VAL A 678 12.64 27.41 11.38
C VAL A 678 13.19 26.08 10.85
N VAL A 679 13.98 26.19 9.80
CA VAL A 679 14.73 25.11 9.16
C VAL A 679 16.21 25.48 9.22
N TRP A 680 17.04 24.62 9.81
CA TRP A 680 18.49 24.68 9.70
C TRP A 680 18.90 23.87 8.47
N GLU A 681 19.55 24.52 7.50
CA GLU A 681 20.09 23.87 6.30
C GLU A 681 21.63 23.86 6.34
N GLY A 682 22.22 22.68 6.15
CA GLY A 682 23.67 22.42 6.14
C GLY A 682 24.00 21.28 5.18
N LEU A 683 25.07 20.55 5.47
CA LEU A 683 25.49 19.33 4.76
C LEU A 683 25.71 18.16 5.75
N ARG A 684 25.53 16.93 5.29
CA ARG A 684 25.99 15.73 5.99
C ARG A 684 27.39 15.35 5.49
N THR A 685 28.33 15.12 6.41
CA THR A 685 29.75 14.85 6.15
C THR A 685 30.22 13.57 6.84
N LYS A 686 31.32 12.94 6.41
CA LYS A 686 31.85 11.73 7.09
C LYS A 686 32.47 12.07 8.45
N GLU A 687 32.79 13.34 8.63
CA GLU A 687 33.23 14.05 9.82
C GLU A 687 32.08 14.44 10.76
N GLY A 688 30.82 14.34 10.33
CA GLY A 688 29.66 14.92 11.02
C GLY A 688 29.44 14.41 12.44
N GLY A 689 29.29 15.34 13.39
CA GLY A 689 29.02 15.09 14.81
C GLY A 689 27.54 15.24 15.18
N LYS A 690 27.27 15.30 16.49
CA LYS A 690 25.94 15.66 16.99
C LYS A 690 25.85 17.11 17.46
N ALA A 691 24.63 17.64 17.44
CA ALA A 691 24.30 18.92 18.04
C ALA A 691 23.02 18.85 18.87
N GLU A 692 23.02 19.58 19.99
CA GLU A 692 21.82 19.93 20.73
C GLU A 692 21.17 21.17 20.11
N ILE A 693 19.84 21.19 20.01
CA ILE A 693 19.09 22.33 19.47
C ILE A 693 18.12 22.84 20.54
N CYS A 694 18.22 24.13 20.83
CA CYS A 694 17.32 24.87 21.71
C CYS A 694 16.53 25.92 20.92
N ILE A 695 15.25 26.09 21.27
CA ILE A 695 14.42 27.22 20.86
C ILE A 695 13.99 27.96 22.13
N ASP A 696 14.15 29.28 22.15
CA ASP A 696 13.78 30.17 23.26
C ASP A 696 14.32 29.66 24.62
N GLY A 697 15.58 29.22 24.62
CA GLY A 697 16.30 28.67 25.78
C GLY A 697 15.95 27.22 26.18
N LYS A 698 15.05 26.53 25.47
CA LYS A 698 14.60 25.16 25.79
C LYS A 698 15.10 24.15 24.77
N LYS A 699 15.73 23.05 25.22
CA LYS A 699 16.09 21.91 24.35
C LYS A 699 14.84 21.36 23.67
N VAL A 700 14.83 21.35 22.34
CA VAL A 700 13.76 20.78 21.51
C VAL A 700 14.19 19.54 20.73
N ALA A 701 15.49 19.40 20.44
CA ALA A 701 16.02 18.28 19.70
C ALA A 701 17.49 17.99 20.01
N GLU A 702 17.92 16.81 19.60
CA GLU A 702 19.31 16.45 19.37
C GLU A 702 19.39 15.85 17.96
N VAL A 703 20.39 16.22 17.19
CA VAL A 703 20.58 15.78 15.80
C VAL A 703 21.99 15.25 15.58
N ASP A 704 22.15 14.40 14.57
CA ASP A 704 23.42 13.86 14.11
C ASP A 704 23.59 14.30 12.64
N GLN A 705 24.68 14.99 12.30
CA GLN A 705 25.01 15.41 10.93
C GLN A 705 25.85 14.38 10.16
N TYR A 706 26.23 13.25 10.76
CA TYR A 706 26.99 12.21 10.08
C TYR A 706 26.34 11.77 8.76
N GLY A 707 27.12 11.78 7.67
CA GLY A 707 26.74 11.36 6.34
C GLY A 707 27.67 10.27 5.82
N TYR A 708 27.10 9.22 5.24
CA TYR A 708 27.88 8.15 4.62
C TYR A 708 27.48 7.98 3.16
N THR A 709 28.47 8.06 2.27
CA THR A 709 28.24 7.94 0.82
C THR A 709 28.30 6.48 0.37
N PHE A 710 27.31 6.05 -0.42
CA PHE A 710 27.34 4.76 -1.11
C PHE A 710 27.54 5.01 -2.60
N LYS A 711 28.59 4.41 -3.20
CA LYS A 711 28.98 4.64 -4.59
C LYS A 711 27.95 4.01 -5.56
N GLY A 712 26.87 4.74 -5.86
CA GLY A 712 25.83 4.22 -6.78
C GLY A 712 24.80 5.20 -7.35
N ARG A 713 24.34 6.24 -6.62
CA ARG A 713 23.30 7.16 -7.11
C ARG A 713 23.50 8.61 -6.62
N ILE A 714 23.44 9.55 -7.59
CA ILE A 714 23.63 11.01 -7.46
C ILE A 714 25.04 11.39 -6.95
N ASP A 715 25.58 12.54 -7.38
CA ASP A 715 26.91 13.01 -6.93
C ASP A 715 26.86 13.47 -5.47
N GLN A 716 27.59 12.78 -4.58
CA GLN A 716 27.42 12.89 -3.11
C GLN A 716 28.53 13.66 -2.39
N HIS A 717 29.29 14.52 -3.08
CA HIS A 717 30.31 15.35 -2.41
C HIS A 717 29.72 16.39 -1.43
N LYS A 718 28.42 16.70 -1.52
CA LYS A 718 27.71 17.63 -0.62
C LYS A 718 26.27 17.12 -0.36
N ILE A 719 26.10 16.06 0.44
CA ILE A 719 24.77 15.57 0.86
C ILE A 719 24.06 16.68 1.65
N PRO A 720 22.81 17.08 1.32
CA PRO A 720 22.08 18.07 2.12
C PRO A 720 21.78 17.57 3.54
N PHE A 721 21.98 18.42 4.55
CA PHE A 721 21.37 18.25 5.87
C PHE A 721 20.23 19.25 6.03
N ARG A 722 19.10 18.79 6.57
CA ARG A 722 18.02 19.67 7.05
C ARG A 722 17.47 19.19 8.39
N TRP A 723 17.36 20.09 9.35
CA TRP A 723 16.49 19.94 10.51
C TRP A 723 15.43 21.04 10.51
N SER A 724 14.23 20.78 11.04
CA SER A 724 13.21 21.82 11.16
C SER A 724 12.26 21.60 12.35
N ILE A 725 11.74 22.71 12.88
CA ILE A 725 10.63 22.73 13.82
C ILE A 725 9.52 23.66 13.30
N THR A 726 8.28 23.31 13.61
CA THR A 726 7.04 24.01 13.20
C THR A 726 6.23 24.38 14.44
N ASP A 727 5.12 25.08 14.24
CA ASP A 727 4.08 25.33 15.26
C ASP A 727 4.57 26.04 16.53
N LEU A 728 5.62 26.86 16.41
CA LEU A 728 6.19 27.67 17.51
C LEU A 728 5.25 28.78 18.04
N GLY A 729 4.11 29.00 17.39
CA GLY A 729 3.33 30.23 17.48
C GLY A 729 3.75 31.23 16.39
N GLY A 730 3.23 32.45 16.43
CA GLY A 730 3.68 33.54 15.56
C GLY A 730 4.41 34.60 16.37
N GLY A 731 5.75 34.58 16.38
CA GLY A 731 6.54 35.40 17.30
C GLY A 731 7.93 35.77 16.76
N GLU A 732 8.66 36.57 17.56
CA GLU A 732 10.13 36.53 17.54
C GLU A 732 10.55 35.32 18.37
N HIS A 733 11.47 34.53 17.82
CA HIS A 733 12.04 33.34 18.44
C HIS A 733 13.56 33.34 18.25
N GLU A 734 14.26 32.60 19.10
CA GLU A 734 15.71 32.41 19.04
C GLU A 734 16.05 30.93 18.94
N ILE A 735 16.79 30.55 17.88
CA ILE A 735 17.39 29.22 17.79
C ILE A 735 18.85 29.28 18.25
N LYS A 736 19.22 28.34 19.13
CA LYS A 736 20.60 28.05 19.51
C LYS A 736 20.92 26.59 19.17
N VAL A 737 22.10 26.36 18.59
CA VAL A 737 22.61 25.03 18.28
C VAL A 737 24.00 24.89 18.89
N SER A 738 24.21 23.85 19.70
CA SER A 738 25.46 23.58 20.42
C SER A 738 26.07 22.26 19.99
N VAL A 739 27.36 22.25 19.65
CA VAL A 739 28.12 21.06 19.24
C VAL A 739 28.36 20.16 20.44
N LEU A 740 28.02 18.88 20.30
CA LEU A 740 28.19 17.87 21.34
C LEU A 740 29.52 17.12 21.18
N SER A 741 30.02 16.52 22.26
CA SER A 741 31.19 15.63 22.22
C SER A 741 30.80 14.20 21.79
N GLU A 742 29.53 13.83 21.94
CA GLU A 742 28.97 12.64 21.33
C GLU A 742 28.91 12.77 19.81
N LYS A 743 29.29 11.69 19.12
CA LYS A 743 29.17 11.56 17.65
C LYS A 743 28.64 10.18 17.28
N ASN A 744 28.31 9.99 16.01
CA ASN A 744 28.08 8.66 15.48
C ASN A 744 29.34 7.79 15.67
N PRO A 745 29.27 6.53 16.15
CA PRO A 745 30.44 5.65 16.26
C PRO A 745 31.16 5.37 14.93
N LYS A 746 30.54 5.73 13.81
CA LYS A 746 31.08 5.59 12.45
C LYS A 746 31.52 6.92 11.83
N SER A 747 31.39 8.02 12.56
CA SER A 747 31.87 9.35 12.15
C SER A 747 33.34 9.53 12.50
N GLU A 748 34.07 10.21 11.61
CA GLU A 748 35.48 10.49 11.78
C GLU A 748 35.72 11.61 12.82
N ALA A 749 34.83 12.61 12.92
CA ALA A 749 34.98 13.77 13.81
C ALA A 749 33.64 14.19 14.47
N THR A 750 33.62 15.37 15.08
CA THR A 750 32.46 16.02 15.71
C THR A 750 31.95 17.21 14.89
N GLU A 751 32.11 17.20 13.56
CA GLU A 751 31.82 18.37 12.71
C GLU A 751 30.33 18.74 12.73
N ILE A 752 30.05 20.00 13.03
CA ILE A 752 28.73 20.61 12.85
C ILE A 752 28.86 21.82 11.93
N ASN A 753 28.00 21.87 10.92
CA ASN A 753 28.02 22.87 9.86
C ASN A 753 26.62 23.48 9.58
N ILE A 754 26.62 24.74 9.15
CA ILE A 754 25.42 25.50 8.77
C ILE A 754 25.68 26.36 7.53
N ARG A 755 24.75 26.28 6.57
CA ARG A 755 24.74 27.14 5.38
C ARG A 755 23.81 28.33 5.54
N ARG A 756 22.62 28.11 6.11
CA ARG A 756 21.60 29.13 6.38
C ARG A 756 20.52 28.61 7.33
N LEU A 757 19.77 29.52 7.92
CA LEU A 757 18.41 29.25 8.38
C LEU A 757 17.40 29.68 7.31
N THR A 758 16.30 28.94 7.23
CA THR A 758 15.13 29.20 6.40
C THR A 758 13.91 29.30 7.34
N VAL A 759 13.16 30.40 7.31
CA VAL A 759 12.06 30.64 8.25
C VAL A 759 10.77 31.09 7.56
N TYR A 760 9.62 30.78 8.18
CA TYR A 760 8.26 31.08 7.70
C TYR A 760 7.38 31.66 8.81
#